data_AF-A0A0R0KJJ3-F1
#
_entry.id   AF-A0A0R0KJJ3-F1
#
_cell.length_a   1.000
_cell.length_b   1.000
_cell.length_c   1.000
_cell.angle_alpha   90.00
_cell.angle_beta   90.00
_cell.angle_gamma   90.00
#
_symmetry.space_group_name_H-M   'P 1'
#
loop_
_entity.id
_entity.type
_entity.pdbx_description
1 polymer ?
#
loop_
_entity_poly.entity_id
_entity_poly.type
_entity_poly.pdbx_seq_one_letter_code
_entity_poly.pdbx_strand_id
1 'polypeptide(L)'
;MKSIDEVLQLSQVYSQKVWEPGVVLVDFVFSIVWQLLAASLDDEGLLDHTAENKPRWLSRSHDMNIDGPDSFTEKKTEQAEGFQKKNTAIAIEIIAEFLQQKMTSRILSLVHWNMSSHWGSFIHQMQLLVSNSSVFRNLKHITAESLLRWTQNIHEVVSHELKKKSKMETNLVTPAGSLMPLAGQSYGDSWSSLWLPIDLILEDALDGAQVAAFSAIEIITGMVKTLHVVNGTMWHNTFLGLWVAALRLVQRVGIILTEKERDLKEGPIPRLDTCMCMLLSITTLVVTNIIEEEEGQLIEEPEHSPTNQGKNKLALGKCHGELITSLQLLGDYESLLTPPQLVLVEANQAAAKAIVFLSGNPVGSGCFKYMSTNDMPMKCSGNLRHLIVEACIAKKLLDTSAYLWPGYVNTCSNQIPCSISNHVSGWSSLMEGSQLTPALVNVLVATPASSLAEIEKIYEIAINGSDEEKISAATILCGASLVRGWNVQEHTVLFITKLLSPIDPPNYSGAESHLTSQAPFLNVLLIGISSMDCVHIFSLHGLVPLLAPGLMLICEVFGSCVPDSSWTLASGEKLTHWEVFCNAFTLLLRFWRFDHLPIEQVRSDATTPPFGSLPSPECLLLVRNCKLASFGRTEKDQQRLKRWPKILCFSVEPVFMDSFPKLNFWYRKHQECIASFRSGLVPGRPVNQIVDALLSMMFKKVSNGVKPSTPTTSGSSNSSGNALDDALMKLKVPAWDILEAIPFVLDSALTSCAYGKTSTRELATGLKDLADFLPASLVTIASYFSAEVTRGIWKPSFMNGTDWPSPAANLAHIEQQIKKILAATGVNVPSLDIDGDSPATLPFPLAAFVSLTLTYKLDKATEPFLALIAPAMNAVASGCPWPSLPIVTSLWIQKVKRWSNYFVLSASSTVFHHNKDAIAQLLKSCFTSTLGLGYGSIYNNGGVSALLGDGSVSRISNGISPVAPGILYIRVYRSIGDITLLIKEIVPILMLSVTDIASSDLMPKGVVRKPKKTKFGVKYGQVSLARSMARVKHAALLGASLVWISGGQKLIQYLMRETLPSWFLSATMFEQDGGESGVMVAKLKGYALAFFVFLSAAFAWGIDNSYSPKQRAEVVGLHLKFLASTLNRNGAMFSRCTTWKAYVSGLVSLMVGQAPSWVREVDADLLKRLSWGLSQMDEHKLALRLLEIGGIGVMGAAAEMIIGFEHRS
;
A
#
# COMPACT_ATOMS: atom_id res chain seq x y z
N MET A 1 -39.45 -11.39 -33.75
CA MET A 1 -38.98 -10.85 -32.47
C MET A 1 -40.05 -10.03 -31.76
N LYS A 2 -40.49 -8.87 -32.25
CA LYS A 2 -41.54 -8.07 -31.57
C LYS A 2 -42.82 -8.86 -31.23
N SER A 3 -43.37 -9.59 -32.22
CA SER A 3 -44.53 -10.47 -31.98
C SER A 3 -44.25 -11.61 -30.98
N ILE A 4 -43.01 -12.11 -30.88
CA ILE A 4 -42.65 -13.14 -29.90
C ILE A 4 -42.64 -12.54 -28.49
N ASP A 5 -42.05 -11.34 -28.33
CA ASP A 5 -42.07 -10.61 -27.07
C ASP A 5 -43.50 -10.24 -26.65
N GLU A 6 -44.37 -9.84 -27.58
CA GLU A 6 -45.77 -9.50 -27.26
C GLU A 6 -46.58 -10.74 -26.82
N VAL A 7 -46.38 -11.89 -27.48
CA VAL A 7 -47.09 -13.13 -27.17
C VAL A 7 -46.61 -13.74 -25.85
N LEU A 8 -45.31 -13.68 -25.60
CA LEU A 8 -44.70 -14.25 -24.39
C LEU A 8 -44.48 -13.20 -23.30
N GLN A 9 -44.66 -11.91 -23.50
CA GLN A 9 -44.36 -10.88 -22.50
C GLN A 9 -42.91 -10.97 -21.93
N LEU A 10 -41.91 -11.35 -22.75
CA LEU A 10 -40.54 -11.63 -22.26
C LEU A 10 -39.91 -10.41 -21.57
N SER A 11 -40.09 -9.23 -22.15
CA SER A 11 -39.66 -7.94 -21.60
C SER A 11 -40.22 -7.65 -20.20
N GLN A 12 -41.46 -8.06 -19.95
CA GLN A 12 -42.10 -7.96 -18.63
C GLN A 12 -41.57 -9.02 -17.66
N VAL A 13 -41.39 -10.26 -18.11
CA VAL A 13 -40.93 -11.37 -17.28
C VAL A 13 -39.50 -11.17 -16.78
N TYR A 14 -38.63 -10.61 -17.62
CA TYR A 14 -37.23 -10.36 -17.28
C TYR A 14 -36.95 -8.92 -16.87
N SER A 15 -37.98 -8.06 -16.78
CA SER A 15 -37.87 -6.64 -16.40
C SER A 15 -36.84 -5.87 -17.22
N GLN A 16 -36.69 -6.20 -18.50
CA GLN A 16 -35.70 -5.58 -19.39
C GLN A 16 -36.33 -4.43 -20.19
N LYS A 17 -35.65 -3.27 -20.21
CA LYS A 17 -36.07 -2.09 -20.98
C LYS A 17 -35.50 -2.07 -22.42
N VAL A 18 -34.65 -3.03 -22.78
CA VAL A 18 -33.85 -3.01 -24.01
C VAL A 18 -34.53 -3.82 -25.11
N TRP A 19 -34.89 -3.16 -26.21
CA TRP A 19 -35.61 -3.74 -27.35
C TRP A 19 -34.69 -4.07 -28.54
N GLU A 20 -33.75 -4.98 -28.34
CA GLU A 20 -32.89 -5.47 -29.44
C GLU A 20 -33.31 -6.88 -29.87
N PRO A 21 -33.41 -7.18 -31.19
CA PRO A 21 -33.82 -8.50 -31.68
C PRO A 21 -33.03 -9.67 -31.08
N GLY A 22 -31.71 -9.49 -30.90
CA GLY A 22 -30.86 -10.49 -30.27
C GLY A 22 -31.17 -10.73 -28.79
N VAL A 23 -31.57 -9.71 -28.02
CA VAL A 23 -31.97 -9.87 -26.61
C VAL A 23 -33.24 -10.71 -26.51
N VAL A 24 -34.25 -10.38 -27.33
CA VAL A 24 -35.50 -11.14 -27.41
C VAL A 24 -35.25 -12.61 -27.78
N LEU A 25 -34.27 -12.89 -28.65
CA LEU A 25 -33.87 -14.25 -28.99
C LEU A 25 -33.31 -15.01 -27.78
N VAL A 26 -32.42 -14.40 -27.00
CA VAL A 26 -31.82 -15.01 -25.81
C VAL A 26 -32.92 -15.30 -24.78
N ASP A 27 -33.76 -14.32 -24.50
CA ASP A 27 -34.89 -14.44 -23.59
C ASP A 27 -35.87 -15.53 -24.04
N PHE A 28 -36.15 -15.62 -25.34
CA PHE A 28 -37.01 -16.64 -25.92
C PHE A 28 -36.44 -18.06 -25.73
N VAL A 29 -35.18 -18.29 -26.12
CA VAL A 29 -34.51 -19.59 -25.97
C VAL A 29 -34.49 -20.02 -24.51
N PHE A 30 -34.13 -19.10 -23.61
CA PHE A 30 -34.12 -19.39 -22.17
C PHE A 30 -35.51 -19.69 -21.62
N SER A 31 -36.53 -18.95 -22.07
CA SER A 31 -37.91 -19.15 -21.62
C SER A 31 -38.47 -20.50 -22.04
N ILE A 32 -38.15 -21.00 -23.26
CA ILE A 32 -38.54 -22.35 -23.68
C ILE A 32 -37.94 -23.40 -22.73
N VAL A 33 -36.62 -23.32 -22.50
CA VAL A 33 -35.92 -24.29 -21.64
C VAL A 33 -36.43 -24.22 -20.20
N TRP A 34 -36.70 -23.03 -19.69
CA TRP A 34 -37.31 -22.85 -18.36
C TRP A 34 -38.73 -23.40 -18.30
N GLN A 35 -39.58 -23.12 -19.28
CA GLN A 35 -40.95 -23.62 -19.30
C GLN A 35 -41.00 -25.14 -19.38
N LEU A 36 -40.09 -25.78 -20.12
CA LEU A 36 -39.94 -27.24 -20.13
C LEU A 36 -39.52 -27.79 -18.76
N LEU A 37 -38.60 -27.11 -18.07
CA LEU A 37 -38.19 -27.47 -16.70
C LEU A 37 -39.36 -27.32 -15.72
N ALA A 38 -40.10 -26.22 -15.81
CA ALA A 38 -41.28 -25.97 -14.98
C ALA A 38 -42.37 -27.02 -15.25
N ALA A 39 -42.68 -27.33 -16.51
CA ALA A 39 -43.63 -28.39 -16.85
C ALA A 39 -43.18 -29.76 -16.31
N SER A 40 -41.88 -30.06 -16.36
CA SER A 40 -41.33 -31.31 -15.83
C SER A 40 -41.42 -31.40 -14.30
N LEU A 41 -41.22 -30.27 -13.60
CA LEU A 41 -41.42 -30.17 -12.16
C LEU A 41 -42.89 -30.29 -11.78
N ASP A 42 -43.81 -29.73 -12.58
CA ASP A 42 -45.26 -29.83 -12.37
C ASP A 42 -45.73 -31.28 -12.55
N ASP A 43 -45.25 -31.94 -13.61
CA ASP A 43 -45.58 -33.33 -13.91
C ASP A 43 -45.11 -34.32 -12.82
N GLU A 44 -43.98 -34.03 -12.17
CA GLU A 44 -43.46 -34.84 -11.05
C GLU A 44 -44.00 -34.36 -9.68
N GLY A 45 -44.86 -33.34 -9.63
CA GLY A 45 -45.45 -32.80 -8.40
C GLY A 45 -44.46 -32.05 -7.50
N LEU A 46 -43.35 -31.57 -8.06
CA LEU A 46 -42.25 -30.91 -7.34
C LEU A 46 -42.38 -29.38 -7.28
N LEU A 47 -43.31 -28.81 -8.04
CA LEU A 47 -43.44 -27.34 -8.18
C LEU A 47 -43.96 -26.67 -6.89
N ASP A 48 -44.76 -27.39 -6.10
CA ASP A 48 -45.27 -26.93 -4.81
C ASP A 48 -44.18 -26.91 -3.70
N HIS A 49 -42.98 -27.44 -3.96
CA HIS A 49 -41.88 -27.50 -2.98
C HIS A 49 -40.97 -26.26 -2.99
N THR A 50 -41.20 -25.31 -3.90
CA THR A 50 -40.44 -24.05 -3.94
C THR A 50 -41.28 -22.89 -3.41
N ALA A 51 -41.05 -22.50 -2.16
CA ALA A 51 -41.77 -21.41 -1.47
C ALA A 51 -41.62 -20.02 -2.13
N GLU A 52 -40.71 -19.85 -3.09
CA GLU A 52 -40.34 -18.53 -3.65
C GLU A 52 -40.65 -18.32 -5.15
N ASN A 53 -41.24 -19.28 -5.86
CA ASN A 53 -41.52 -19.09 -7.30
C ASN A 53 -42.89 -19.64 -7.69
N LYS A 54 -43.95 -18.81 -7.55
CA LYS A 54 -45.19 -19.07 -8.32
C LYS A 54 -44.81 -19.26 -9.79
N PRO A 55 -45.36 -20.28 -10.48
CA PRO A 55 -44.99 -20.53 -11.85
C PRO A 55 -45.27 -19.29 -12.70
N ARG A 56 -44.21 -18.71 -13.30
CA ARG A 56 -44.29 -17.46 -14.07
C ARG A 56 -45.16 -17.59 -15.33
N TRP A 57 -45.43 -18.81 -15.77
CA TRP A 57 -46.01 -19.13 -17.07
C TRP A 57 -47.19 -20.11 -17.02
N LEU A 58 -47.52 -20.70 -15.87
CA LEU A 58 -48.71 -21.55 -15.73
C LEU A 58 -49.92 -20.68 -15.40
N SER A 59 -50.47 -20.08 -16.45
CA SER A 59 -51.85 -19.61 -16.42
C SER A 59 -52.75 -20.83 -16.26
N ARG A 60 -53.44 -20.89 -15.12
CA ARG A 60 -54.53 -21.83 -14.82
C ARG A 60 -55.37 -22.05 -16.09
N SER A 61 -55.53 -23.31 -16.51
CA SER A 61 -56.37 -23.72 -17.63
C SER A 61 -57.81 -23.21 -17.44
N HIS A 62 -58.08 -22.01 -17.94
CA HIS A 62 -59.43 -21.55 -18.21
C HIS A 62 -59.72 -21.85 -19.69
N ASP A 63 -60.75 -22.67 -19.89
CA ASP A 63 -61.51 -22.85 -21.13
C ASP A 63 -60.79 -23.41 -22.36
N MET A 64 -60.42 -24.70 -22.30
CA MET A 64 -60.53 -25.58 -23.45
C MET A 64 -61.42 -26.76 -23.06
N ASN A 65 -62.73 -26.53 -23.08
CA ASN A 65 -63.76 -27.56 -22.92
C ASN A 65 -63.66 -28.53 -24.10
N ILE A 66 -63.05 -29.71 -23.89
CA ILE A 66 -63.21 -30.86 -24.76
C ILE A 66 -64.25 -31.76 -24.09
N ASP A 67 -65.49 -31.67 -24.55
CA ASP A 67 -66.62 -32.50 -24.11
C ASP A 67 -66.34 -33.99 -24.31
N GLY A 68 -66.66 -34.80 -23.29
CA GLY A 68 -66.70 -36.26 -23.38
C GLY A 68 -67.13 -36.90 -22.04
N PRO A 69 -68.36 -37.41 -21.91
CA PRO A 69 -68.99 -37.72 -20.63
C PRO A 69 -68.56 -39.06 -20.02
N ASP A 70 -68.60 -39.06 -18.68
CA ASP A 70 -68.92 -40.13 -17.74
C ASP A 70 -68.44 -41.58 -17.94
N SER A 71 -67.89 -42.10 -16.84
CA SER A 71 -67.60 -43.50 -16.48
C SER A 71 -66.36 -44.13 -17.12
N PHE A 72 -65.37 -44.49 -16.29
CA PHE A 72 -64.30 -45.51 -16.41
C PHE A 72 -63.07 -45.05 -15.60
N THR A 73 -63.16 -45.18 -14.27
CA THR A 73 -62.34 -44.47 -13.27
C THR A 73 -61.03 -45.16 -12.82
N GLU A 74 -60.48 -46.14 -13.54
CA GLU A 74 -59.15 -46.70 -13.17
C GLU A 74 -58.20 -46.98 -14.36
N LYS A 75 -58.72 -47.28 -15.56
CA LYS A 75 -57.85 -47.57 -16.73
C LYS A 75 -57.40 -46.35 -17.55
N LYS A 76 -58.09 -45.20 -17.41
CA LYS A 76 -57.66 -43.94 -18.05
C LYS A 76 -56.52 -43.26 -17.29
N THR A 77 -56.45 -43.44 -15.98
CA THR A 77 -55.42 -42.87 -15.11
C THR A 77 -54.04 -43.46 -15.41
N GLU A 78 -53.92 -44.79 -15.60
CA GLU A 78 -52.65 -45.41 -16.01
C GLU A 78 -52.16 -44.96 -17.40
N GLN A 79 -53.09 -44.77 -18.36
CA GLN A 79 -52.72 -44.25 -19.68
C GLN A 79 -52.31 -42.77 -19.60
N ALA A 80 -53.03 -41.95 -18.84
CA ALA A 80 -52.70 -40.54 -18.64
C ALA A 80 -51.35 -40.37 -17.93
N GLU A 81 -51.09 -41.12 -16.85
CA GLU A 81 -49.79 -41.15 -16.17
C GLU A 81 -48.67 -41.67 -17.10
N GLY A 82 -48.96 -42.65 -17.96
CA GLY A 82 -48.02 -43.14 -18.96
C GLY A 82 -47.65 -42.08 -20.01
N PHE A 83 -48.63 -41.31 -20.48
CA PHE A 83 -48.38 -40.18 -21.39
C PHE A 83 -47.66 -39.04 -20.68
N GLN A 84 -48.03 -38.72 -19.44
CA GLN A 84 -47.38 -37.69 -18.63
C GLN A 84 -45.89 -37.99 -18.43
N LYS A 85 -45.55 -39.19 -17.92
CA LYS A 85 -44.15 -39.62 -17.78
C LYS A 85 -43.38 -39.61 -19.09
N LYS A 86 -44.03 -39.97 -20.20
CA LYS A 86 -43.41 -39.90 -21.54
C LYS A 86 -43.17 -38.45 -21.98
N ASN A 87 -44.10 -37.55 -21.72
CA ASN A 87 -43.96 -36.13 -22.03
C ASN A 87 -42.85 -35.48 -21.18
N THR A 88 -42.80 -35.77 -19.88
CA THR A 88 -41.72 -35.34 -18.98
C THR A 88 -40.37 -35.86 -19.46
N ALA A 89 -40.29 -37.13 -19.88
CA ALA A 89 -39.06 -37.70 -20.46
C ALA A 89 -38.62 -36.95 -21.71
N ILE A 90 -39.56 -36.67 -22.63
CA ILE A 90 -39.28 -35.88 -23.85
C ILE A 90 -38.86 -34.44 -23.50
N ALA A 91 -39.48 -33.81 -22.49
CA ALA A 91 -39.10 -32.48 -22.04
C ALA A 91 -37.67 -32.45 -21.51
N ILE A 92 -37.28 -33.44 -20.69
CA ILE A 92 -35.89 -33.60 -20.20
C ILE A 92 -34.92 -33.86 -21.36
N GLU A 93 -35.32 -34.68 -22.35
CA GLU A 93 -34.53 -34.93 -23.56
C GLU A 93 -34.29 -33.63 -24.34
N ILE A 94 -35.33 -32.83 -24.57
CA ILE A 94 -35.22 -31.53 -25.25
C ILE A 94 -34.33 -30.56 -24.46
N ILE A 95 -34.50 -30.46 -23.14
CA ILE A 95 -33.63 -29.63 -22.30
C ILE A 95 -32.16 -30.06 -22.47
N ALA A 96 -31.89 -31.36 -22.46
CA ALA A 96 -30.55 -31.88 -22.68
C ALA A 96 -30.03 -31.54 -24.09
N GLU A 97 -30.86 -31.62 -25.13
CA GLU A 97 -30.50 -31.22 -26.49
C GLU A 97 -30.11 -29.72 -26.56
N PHE A 98 -30.87 -28.83 -25.93
CA PHE A 98 -30.53 -27.40 -25.84
C PHE A 98 -29.22 -27.15 -25.07
N LEU A 99 -28.92 -27.95 -24.05
CA LEU A 99 -27.66 -27.83 -23.29
C LEU A 99 -26.46 -28.41 -24.04
N GLN A 100 -26.67 -29.38 -24.92
CA GLN A 100 -25.61 -30.03 -25.71
C GLN A 100 -25.35 -29.35 -27.06
N GLN A 101 -26.39 -28.80 -27.68
CA GLN A 101 -26.30 -28.21 -29.01
C GLN A 101 -25.51 -26.90 -28.93
N LYS A 102 -24.39 -26.84 -29.67
CA LYS A 102 -23.35 -25.81 -29.53
C LYS A 102 -23.89 -24.38 -29.58
N MET A 103 -24.87 -24.11 -30.45
CA MET A 103 -25.45 -22.79 -30.64
C MET A 103 -26.27 -22.34 -29.43
N THR A 104 -27.25 -23.17 -29.06
CA THR A 104 -28.19 -22.92 -27.97
C THR A 104 -27.50 -22.97 -26.63
N SER A 105 -26.54 -23.87 -26.42
CA SER A 105 -25.71 -23.89 -25.21
C SER A 105 -24.92 -22.58 -25.04
N ARG A 106 -24.41 -22.01 -26.15
CA ARG A 106 -23.73 -20.70 -26.11
C ARG A 106 -24.69 -19.54 -25.89
N ILE A 107 -25.88 -19.57 -26.48
CA ILE A 107 -26.94 -18.58 -26.20
C ILE A 107 -27.34 -18.65 -24.71
N LEU A 108 -27.58 -19.85 -24.17
CA LEU A 108 -27.89 -20.05 -22.75
C LEU A 108 -26.75 -19.61 -21.83
N SER A 109 -25.48 -19.76 -22.26
CA SER A 109 -24.34 -19.24 -21.51
C SER A 109 -24.39 -17.70 -21.35
N LEU A 110 -25.01 -16.96 -22.28
CA LEU A 110 -25.20 -15.51 -22.13
C LEU A 110 -26.10 -15.17 -20.94
N VAL A 111 -27.12 -16.00 -20.67
CA VAL A 111 -28.00 -15.86 -19.52
C VAL A 111 -27.24 -16.09 -18.22
N HIS A 112 -26.38 -17.12 -18.20
CA HIS A 112 -25.48 -17.36 -17.07
C HIS A 112 -24.61 -16.14 -16.74
N TRP A 113 -24.02 -15.49 -17.76
CA TRP A 113 -23.12 -14.35 -17.57
C TRP A 113 -23.82 -13.03 -17.24
N ASN A 114 -25.02 -12.78 -17.79
CA ASN A 114 -25.67 -11.47 -17.77
C ASN A 114 -26.95 -11.43 -16.93
N MET A 115 -27.53 -12.59 -16.59
CA MET A 115 -28.79 -12.75 -15.84
C MET A 115 -28.61 -13.78 -14.72
N SER A 116 -27.53 -13.64 -13.92
CA SER A 116 -27.08 -14.63 -12.93
C SER A 116 -28.14 -15.00 -11.89
N SER A 117 -28.99 -14.05 -11.46
CA SER A 117 -30.09 -14.32 -10.52
C SER A 117 -31.13 -15.29 -11.10
N HIS A 118 -31.48 -15.11 -12.37
CA HIS A 118 -32.40 -15.99 -13.07
C HIS A 118 -31.76 -17.34 -13.36
N TRP A 119 -30.50 -17.35 -13.81
CA TRP A 119 -29.76 -18.59 -13.99
C TRP A 119 -29.61 -19.39 -12.69
N GLY A 120 -29.38 -18.71 -11.55
CA GLY A 120 -29.31 -19.34 -10.22
C GLY A 120 -30.63 -20.01 -9.83
N SER A 121 -31.76 -19.32 -10.04
CA SER A 121 -33.10 -19.89 -9.84
C SER A 121 -33.37 -21.09 -10.78
N PHE A 122 -32.93 -21.02 -12.03
CA PHE A 122 -33.01 -22.12 -13.00
C PHE A 122 -32.19 -23.33 -12.54
N ILE A 123 -30.95 -23.13 -12.06
CA ILE A 123 -30.11 -24.20 -11.50
C ILE A 123 -30.77 -24.84 -10.29
N HIS A 124 -31.34 -24.05 -9.38
CA HIS A 124 -32.01 -24.58 -8.19
C HIS A 124 -33.19 -25.50 -8.56
N GLN A 125 -34.02 -25.06 -9.52
CA GLN A 125 -35.10 -25.88 -10.06
C GLN A 125 -34.58 -27.13 -10.80
N MET A 126 -33.45 -27.02 -11.51
CA MET A 126 -32.81 -28.16 -12.16
C MET A 126 -32.31 -29.19 -11.13
N GLN A 127 -31.68 -28.73 -10.04
CA GLN A 127 -31.24 -29.58 -8.94
C GLN A 127 -32.42 -30.28 -8.26
N LEU A 128 -33.54 -29.58 -8.09
CA LEU A 128 -34.77 -30.15 -7.55
C LEU A 128 -35.32 -31.27 -8.43
N LEU A 129 -35.37 -31.06 -9.76
CA LEU A 129 -35.80 -32.08 -10.72
C LEU A 129 -34.85 -33.29 -10.68
N VAL A 130 -33.55 -33.04 -10.79
CA VAL A 130 -32.49 -34.08 -10.83
C VAL A 130 -32.49 -34.93 -9.56
N SER A 131 -32.80 -34.35 -8.40
CA SER A 131 -32.78 -35.05 -7.12
C SER A 131 -34.02 -35.91 -6.87
N ASN A 132 -35.18 -35.57 -7.46
CA ASN A 132 -36.46 -36.16 -7.09
C ASN A 132 -37.22 -36.84 -8.23
N SER A 133 -36.91 -36.54 -9.50
CA SER A 133 -37.66 -37.09 -10.64
C SER A 133 -37.45 -38.59 -10.80
N SER A 134 -38.57 -39.31 -10.91
CA SER A 134 -38.59 -40.75 -11.13
C SER A 134 -38.22 -41.12 -12.58
N VAL A 135 -38.42 -40.20 -13.53
CA VAL A 135 -38.21 -40.39 -14.98
C VAL A 135 -36.75 -40.65 -15.34
N PHE A 136 -35.78 -40.13 -14.59
CA PHE A 136 -34.35 -40.41 -14.83
C PHE A 136 -33.99 -41.90 -14.78
N ARG A 137 -34.80 -42.75 -14.12
CA ARG A 137 -34.59 -44.21 -14.11
C ARG A 137 -34.87 -44.87 -15.46
N ASN A 138 -35.66 -44.22 -16.33
CA ASN A 138 -36.13 -44.77 -17.60
C ASN A 138 -35.38 -44.19 -18.82
N LEU A 139 -34.63 -43.10 -18.65
CA LEU A 139 -33.86 -42.47 -19.72
C LEU A 139 -32.57 -43.26 -20.00
N LYS A 140 -32.40 -43.76 -21.24
CA LYS A 140 -31.24 -44.60 -21.61
C LYS A 140 -29.93 -43.84 -21.83
N HIS A 141 -30.01 -42.56 -22.18
CA HIS A 141 -28.86 -41.79 -22.68
C HIS A 141 -28.55 -40.53 -21.87
N ILE A 142 -29.45 -40.10 -20.98
CA ILE A 142 -29.28 -38.88 -20.18
C ILE A 142 -29.38 -39.28 -18.71
N THR A 143 -28.29 -39.09 -17.99
CA THR A 143 -28.24 -39.29 -16.54
C THR A 143 -28.47 -37.97 -15.81
N ALA A 144 -29.04 -38.05 -14.61
CA ALA A 144 -29.12 -36.97 -13.64
C ALA A 144 -27.78 -36.19 -13.52
N GLU A 145 -26.66 -36.91 -13.38
CA GLU A 145 -25.32 -36.34 -13.28
C GLU A 145 -24.87 -35.62 -14.55
N SER A 146 -25.13 -36.19 -15.74
CA SER A 146 -24.75 -35.55 -17.00
C SER A 146 -25.51 -34.25 -17.23
N LEU A 147 -26.82 -34.22 -16.91
CA LEU A 147 -27.65 -33.02 -17.07
C LEU A 147 -27.14 -31.90 -16.15
N LEU A 148 -26.94 -32.20 -14.87
CA LEU A 148 -26.42 -31.25 -13.89
C LEU A 148 -25.03 -30.75 -14.27
N ARG A 149 -24.15 -31.64 -14.75
CA ARG A 149 -22.82 -31.28 -15.24
C ARG A 149 -22.89 -30.32 -16.43
N TRP A 150 -23.77 -30.56 -17.41
CA TRP A 150 -23.93 -29.64 -18.54
C TRP A 150 -24.48 -28.28 -18.11
N THR A 151 -25.42 -28.25 -17.17
CA THR A 151 -25.95 -26.98 -16.64
C THR A 151 -24.90 -26.20 -15.84
N GLN A 152 -24.13 -26.86 -14.98
CA GLN A 152 -23.06 -26.24 -14.18
C GLN A 152 -21.86 -25.82 -15.05
N ASN A 153 -21.51 -26.62 -16.05
CA ASN A 153 -20.37 -26.39 -16.94
C ASN A 153 -20.77 -25.71 -18.26
N ILE A 154 -21.93 -25.04 -18.32
CA ILE A 154 -22.37 -24.37 -19.56
C ILE A 154 -21.35 -23.34 -20.06
N HIS A 155 -20.55 -22.79 -19.15
CA HIS A 155 -19.45 -21.88 -19.43
C HIS A 155 -18.18 -22.58 -19.99
N GLU A 156 -17.97 -23.87 -19.72
CA GLU A 156 -16.80 -24.64 -20.19
C GLU A 156 -16.82 -24.88 -21.71
N VAL A 157 -18.01 -24.95 -22.31
CA VAL A 157 -18.19 -25.09 -23.76
C VAL A 157 -17.47 -23.95 -24.50
N VAL A 158 -17.47 -22.73 -23.91
CA VAL A 158 -16.78 -21.57 -24.48
C VAL A 158 -15.27 -21.59 -24.20
N SER A 159 -14.85 -22.18 -23.08
CA SER A 159 -13.44 -22.31 -22.69
C SER A 159 -12.69 -23.38 -23.51
N HIS A 160 -13.37 -24.44 -23.95
CA HIS A 160 -12.77 -25.56 -24.68
C HIS A 160 -12.44 -25.23 -26.15
N GLU A 161 -13.16 -24.31 -26.80
CA GLU A 161 -12.91 -23.90 -28.20
C GLU A 161 -11.71 -22.94 -28.37
N LEU A 162 -11.32 -22.24 -27.31
CA LEU A 162 -10.03 -21.53 -27.28
C LEU A 162 -8.88 -22.54 -27.19
N LYS A 163 -8.99 -23.59 -26.36
CA LYS A 163 -7.89 -24.55 -26.13
C LYS A 163 -7.51 -25.43 -27.34
N LYS A 164 -8.42 -25.66 -28.30
CA LYS A 164 -8.21 -26.66 -29.38
C LYS A 164 -7.74 -26.12 -30.74
N LYS A 165 -7.96 -24.85 -31.11
CA LYS A 165 -7.55 -24.31 -32.43
C LYS A 165 -6.68 -23.04 -32.39
N SER A 166 -6.53 -22.36 -31.25
CA SER A 166 -5.71 -21.12 -31.15
C SER A 166 -4.35 -21.31 -30.46
N LYS A 167 -3.86 -22.56 -30.43
CA LYS A 167 -2.59 -23.01 -29.82
C LYS A 167 -1.31 -22.31 -30.33
N MET A 168 -1.39 -21.39 -31.29
CA MET A 168 -0.21 -20.81 -31.94
C MET A 168 -0.09 -19.27 -31.83
N GLU A 169 -1.19 -18.52 -31.61
CA GLU A 169 -1.12 -17.04 -31.52
C GLU A 169 -1.81 -16.44 -30.27
N THR A 170 -2.85 -17.07 -29.71
CA THR A 170 -3.51 -16.54 -28.49
C THR A 170 -2.82 -16.93 -27.17
N ASN A 171 -1.87 -17.88 -27.20
CA ASN A 171 -1.05 -18.24 -26.04
C ASN A 171 -0.10 -17.11 -25.60
N LEU A 172 0.00 -16.03 -26.37
CA LEU A 172 0.89 -14.89 -26.10
C LEU A 172 0.38 -13.97 -24.98
N VAL A 173 -0.94 -13.88 -24.79
CA VAL A 173 -1.56 -12.93 -23.85
C VAL A 173 -2.10 -13.59 -22.57
N THR A 174 -2.22 -14.92 -22.55
CA THR A 174 -2.67 -15.65 -21.36
C THR A 174 -1.64 -15.53 -20.21
N PRO A 175 -2.07 -15.34 -18.94
CA PRO A 175 -1.17 -15.45 -17.79
C PRO A 175 -0.49 -16.81 -17.78
N ALA A 176 0.74 -16.88 -17.29
CA ALA A 176 1.57 -18.09 -17.27
C ALA A 176 1.01 -19.22 -16.38
N GLY A 177 -0.19 -19.08 -15.79
CA GLY A 177 -0.76 -19.97 -14.79
C GLY A 177 -1.30 -21.32 -15.24
N SER A 178 -1.23 -21.69 -16.52
CA SER A 178 -1.68 -23.03 -16.99
C SER A 178 -0.57 -24.00 -17.42
N LEU A 179 0.70 -23.65 -17.18
CA LEU A 179 1.86 -24.53 -17.43
C LEU A 179 2.46 -25.04 -16.11
N MET A 180 1.85 -26.08 -15.54
CA MET A 180 2.52 -26.99 -14.59
C MET A 180 3.46 -27.95 -15.35
N PRO A 181 4.60 -28.35 -14.77
CA PRO A 181 5.72 -27.55 -14.32
C PRO A 181 6.88 -27.68 -15.33
N LEU A 182 7.60 -26.59 -15.64
CA LEU A 182 9.00 -26.72 -16.10
C LEU A 182 9.86 -27.08 -14.88
N ALA A 183 9.62 -28.28 -14.35
CA ALA A 183 10.49 -28.98 -13.42
C ALA A 183 11.71 -29.46 -14.21
N GLY A 184 12.78 -28.67 -14.17
CA GLY A 184 14.06 -29.03 -14.77
C GLY A 184 14.72 -27.85 -15.46
N GLN A 185 15.70 -27.26 -14.79
CA GLN A 185 16.65 -26.22 -15.24
C GLN A 185 16.30 -24.78 -14.80
N SER A 186 17.17 -24.28 -13.89
CA SER A 186 17.21 -22.97 -13.19
C SER A 186 16.08 -22.65 -12.19
N TYR A 187 16.08 -23.35 -11.05
CA TYR A 187 15.39 -22.94 -9.82
C TYR A 187 16.05 -21.64 -9.30
N GLY A 188 15.29 -20.55 -9.15
CA GLY A 188 15.77 -19.33 -8.47
C GLY A 188 15.10 -18.02 -8.91
N ASP A 189 15.38 -17.57 -10.14
CA ASP A 189 15.24 -16.13 -10.47
C ASP A 189 13.95 -15.74 -11.22
N SER A 190 13.23 -16.68 -11.86
CA SER A 190 12.07 -16.33 -12.69
C SER A 190 10.79 -16.05 -11.91
N TRP A 191 10.59 -16.70 -10.76
CA TRP A 191 9.37 -16.56 -9.96
C TRP A 191 9.38 -15.32 -9.06
N SER A 192 10.55 -14.95 -8.53
CA SER A 192 10.69 -13.75 -7.70
C SER A 192 10.36 -12.47 -8.46
N SER A 193 10.64 -12.47 -9.77
CA SER A 193 10.42 -11.32 -10.64
C SER A 193 8.94 -11.00 -10.88
N LEU A 194 8.02 -11.98 -10.71
CA LEU A 194 6.57 -11.76 -10.76
C LEU A 194 6.04 -10.93 -9.58
N TRP A 195 6.77 -10.96 -8.46
CA TRP A 195 6.41 -10.30 -7.20
C TRP A 195 7.22 -9.03 -6.95
N LEU A 196 8.08 -8.64 -7.91
CA LEU A 196 8.86 -7.39 -7.87
C LEU A 196 8.04 -6.17 -7.43
N PRO A 197 6.78 -5.99 -7.88
CA PRO A 197 6.00 -4.84 -7.43
C PRO A 197 5.79 -4.82 -5.90
N ILE A 198 5.63 -5.99 -5.27
CA ILE A 198 5.54 -6.13 -3.81
C ILE A 198 6.86 -5.69 -3.15
N ASP A 199 8.01 -6.10 -3.69
CA ASP A 199 9.30 -5.64 -3.16
C ASP A 199 9.43 -4.11 -3.22
N LEU A 200 9.05 -3.49 -4.34
CA LEU A 200 9.14 -2.03 -4.52
C LEU A 200 8.20 -1.27 -3.58
N ILE A 201 6.95 -1.72 -3.42
CA ILE A 201 5.96 -1.04 -2.58
C ILE A 201 6.32 -1.16 -1.09
N LEU A 202 6.91 -2.29 -0.67
CA LEU A 202 7.39 -2.49 0.70
C LEU A 202 8.60 -1.59 1.01
N GLU A 203 9.56 -1.46 0.08
CA GLU A 203 10.67 -0.52 0.22
C GLU A 203 10.19 0.95 0.26
N ASP A 204 9.21 1.29 -0.58
CA ASP A 204 8.63 2.63 -0.62
C ASP A 204 7.90 3.00 0.68
N ALA A 205 7.16 2.05 1.27
CA ALA A 205 6.50 2.22 2.55
C ALA A 205 7.48 2.46 3.72
N LEU A 206 8.73 2.00 3.59
CA LEU A 206 9.79 2.16 4.60
C LEU A 206 10.72 3.34 4.36
N ASP A 207 10.56 4.11 3.27
CA ASP A 207 11.45 5.23 2.97
C ASP A 207 11.53 6.24 4.13
N GLY A 208 10.45 6.32 4.93
CA GLY A 208 10.40 7.04 6.20
C GLY A 208 10.35 8.57 6.08
N ALA A 209 10.56 9.09 4.86
CA ALA A 209 10.51 10.50 4.53
C ALA A 209 9.08 11.08 4.55
N GLN A 210 8.04 10.25 4.46
CA GLN A 210 6.64 10.68 4.48
C GLN A 210 5.78 9.71 5.29
N VAL A 211 4.79 10.27 5.97
CA VAL A 211 3.73 9.55 6.65
C VAL A 211 2.55 9.42 5.69
N ALA A 212 2.07 8.20 5.48
CA ALA A 212 0.92 7.91 4.63
C ALA A 212 -0.39 8.10 5.40
N ALA A 213 -1.40 8.69 4.76
CA ALA A 213 -2.76 8.80 5.32
C ALA A 213 -3.57 7.49 5.20
N PHE A 214 -3.16 6.62 4.27
CA PHE A 214 -3.80 5.33 3.97
C PHE A 214 -3.06 4.18 4.64
N SER A 215 -3.79 3.11 4.94
CA SER A 215 -3.19 1.93 5.58
C SER A 215 -2.33 1.17 4.57
N ALA A 216 -1.11 0.79 4.96
CA ALA A 216 -0.28 -0.10 4.16
C ALA A 216 -0.98 -1.44 3.92
N ILE A 217 -1.81 -1.89 4.86
CA ILE A 217 -2.60 -3.10 4.75
C ILE A 217 -3.53 -3.02 3.53
N GLU A 218 -4.24 -1.91 3.32
CA GLU A 218 -5.19 -1.74 2.21
C GLU A 218 -4.48 -1.68 0.86
N ILE A 219 -3.39 -0.92 0.77
CA ILE A 219 -2.59 -0.75 -0.45
C ILE A 219 -1.97 -2.09 -0.86
N ILE A 220 -1.32 -2.79 0.07
CA ILE A 220 -0.67 -4.08 -0.20
C ILE A 220 -1.72 -5.15 -0.50
N THR A 221 -2.86 -5.18 0.20
CA THR A 221 -3.96 -6.12 -0.10
C THR A 221 -4.45 -5.96 -1.54
N GLY A 222 -4.77 -4.74 -1.96
CA GLY A 222 -5.23 -4.48 -3.34
C GLY A 222 -4.19 -4.89 -4.38
N MET A 223 -2.91 -4.63 -4.12
CA MET A 223 -1.81 -4.98 -5.00
C MET A 223 -1.57 -6.49 -5.09
N VAL A 224 -1.64 -7.21 -3.96
CA VAL A 224 -1.50 -8.67 -3.90
C VAL A 224 -2.64 -9.35 -4.65
N LYS A 225 -3.90 -8.89 -4.48
CA LYS A 225 -5.05 -9.39 -5.25
C LYS A 225 -4.85 -9.14 -6.75
N THR A 226 -4.39 -7.95 -7.13
CA THR A 226 -4.07 -7.65 -8.53
C THR A 226 -3.03 -8.61 -9.09
N LEU A 227 -1.90 -8.81 -8.40
CA LEU A 227 -0.85 -9.70 -8.87
C LEU A 227 -1.28 -11.17 -8.90
N HIS A 228 -2.08 -11.62 -7.93
CA HIS A 228 -2.65 -12.96 -7.89
C HIS A 228 -3.41 -13.27 -9.19
N VAL A 229 -4.33 -12.38 -9.57
CA VAL A 229 -5.15 -12.53 -10.77
C VAL A 229 -4.28 -12.40 -12.03
N VAL A 230 -3.50 -11.32 -12.16
CA VAL A 230 -2.72 -11.08 -13.39
C VAL A 230 -1.68 -12.17 -13.66
N ASN A 231 -1.07 -12.74 -12.62
CA ASN A 231 -0.13 -13.85 -12.76
C ASN A 231 -0.84 -15.20 -12.93
N GLY A 232 -2.14 -15.29 -12.63
CA GLY A 232 -2.93 -16.51 -12.66
C GLY A 232 -2.42 -17.58 -11.69
N THR A 233 -1.94 -17.15 -10.52
CA THR A 233 -1.29 -18.01 -9.53
C THR A 233 -2.31 -18.56 -8.55
N MET A 234 -2.03 -19.72 -7.97
CA MET A 234 -2.74 -20.18 -6.76
C MET A 234 -2.36 -19.29 -5.56
N TRP A 235 -3.26 -19.13 -4.59
CA TRP A 235 -3.07 -18.31 -3.38
C TRP A 235 -1.79 -18.68 -2.61
N HIS A 236 -1.39 -19.95 -2.53
CA HIS A 236 -0.16 -20.32 -1.82
C HIS A 236 1.11 -19.72 -2.45
N ASN A 237 1.16 -19.63 -3.79
CA ASN A 237 2.27 -19.00 -4.49
C ASN A 237 2.25 -17.48 -4.29
N THR A 238 1.06 -16.89 -4.24
CA THR A 238 0.87 -15.47 -3.94
C THR A 238 1.33 -15.13 -2.53
N PHE A 239 0.89 -15.88 -1.52
CA PHE A 239 1.31 -15.71 -0.13
C PHE A 239 2.81 -15.94 0.04
N LEU A 240 3.37 -16.98 -0.60
CA LEU A 240 4.81 -17.21 -0.60
C LEU A 240 5.58 -16.01 -1.19
N GLY A 241 5.10 -15.47 -2.32
CA GLY A 241 5.68 -14.26 -2.93
C GLY A 241 5.68 -13.04 -2.00
N LEU A 242 4.58 -12.85 -1.26
CA LEU A 242 4.42 -11.79 -0.25
C LEU A 242 5.40 -11.98 0.92
N TRP A 243 5.47 -13.19 1.51
CA TRP A 243 6.41 -13.51 2.61
C TRP A 243 7.86 -13.34 2.17
N VAL A 244 8.22 -13.82 0.99
CA VAL A 244 9.58 -13.71 0.43
C VAL A 244 9.96 -12.25 0.16
N ALA A 245 9.03 -11.39 -0.26
CA ALA A 245 9.27 -9.94 -0.39
C ALA A 245 9.49 -9.27 0.99
N ALA A 246 8.64 -9.56 1.98
CA ALA A 246 8.77 -9.03 3.33
C ALA A 246 10.04 -9.51 4.06
N LEU A 247 10.46 -10.76 3.86
CA LEU A 247 11.72 -11.28 4.39
C LEU A 247 12.92 -10.62 3.72
N ARG A 248 12.90 -10.44 2.40
CA ARG A 248 13.97 -9.72 1.68
C ARG A 248 14.12 -8.28 2.16
N LEU A 249 13.01 -7.59 2.47
CA LEU A 249 13.01 -6.28 3.13
C LEU A 249 13.76 -6.31 4.47
N VAL A 250 13.43 -7.28 5.35
CA VAL A 250 14.10 -7.45 6.64
C VAL A 250 15.58 -7.79 6.47
N GLN A 251 15.96 -8.66 5.52
CA GLN A 251 17.36 -9.01 5.27
C GLN A 251 18.19 -7.82 4.79
N ARG A 252 17.64 -7.00 3.88
CA ARG A 252 18.34 -5.79 3.38
C ARG A 252 18.61 -4.77 4.49
N VAL A 253 17.74 -4.67 5.49
CA VAL A 253 17.93 -3.79 6.65
C VAL A 253 18.79 -4.44 7.74
N GLY A 254 18.63 -5.74 7.98
CA GLY A 254 19.27 -6.48 9.07
C GLY A 254 20.75 -6.79 8.87
N ILE A 255 21.21 -6.96 7.62
CA ILE A 255 22.62 -7.31 7.32
C ILE A 255 23.57 -6.11 7.49
N ILE A 256 23.07 -4.88 7.44
CA ILE A 256 23.90 -3.68 7.65
C ILE A 256 24.48 -3.63 9.08
N LEU A 257 23.88 -4.32 10.05
CA LEU A 257 24.24 -4.25 11.47
C LEU A 257 25.19 -5.37 11.95
N THR A 258 25.79 -6.17 11.07
CA THR A 258 26.53 -7.37 11.50
C THR A 258 27.92 -7.08 12.10
N GLU A 259 28.01 -7.37 13.40
CA GLU A 259 29.16 -7.84 14.19
C GLU A 259 30.23 -6.87 14.74
N LYS A 260 30.37 -5.63 14.26
CA LYS A 260 31.35 -4.68 14.84
C LYS A 260 30.79 -3.36 15.41
N GLU A 261 29.47 -3.18 15.37
CA GLU A 261 28.81 -1.90 15.59
C GLU A 261 27.91 -1.87 16.85
N ARG A 262 28.32 -2.51 17.95
CA ARG A 262 27.55 -2.52 19.21
C ARG A 262 27.31 -1.12 19.84
N ASP A 263 27.98 -0.08 19.36
CA ASP A 263 27.82 1.32 19.80
C ASP A 263 27.07 2.23 18.81
N LEU A 264 26.63 1.73 17.65
CA LEU A 264 25.84 2.53 16.71
C LEU A 264 24.36 2.45 17.04
N LYS A 265 23.97 3.28 18.02
CA LYS A 265 22.63 3.86 18.05
C LYS A 265 22.36 4.49 16.69
N GLU A 266 21.45 3.85 15.96
CA GLU A 266 20.56 4.37 14.91
C GLU A 266 21.21 5.44 14.00
N GLY A 267 21.40 5.10 12.73
CA GLY A 267 21.31 6.14 11.69
C GLY A 267 20.02 6.95 11.88
N PRO A 268 19.86 8.13 11.27
CA PRO A 268 18.62 8.91 11.39
C PRO A 268 17.36 8.19 10.85
N ILE A 269 17.47 6.94 10.41
CA ILE A 269 16.35 6.06 10.13
C ILE A 269 16.66 4.67 10.70
N PRO A 270 16.43 4.43 12.01
CA PRO A 270 16.27 3.06 12.49
C PRO A 270 15.01 2.49 11.86
N ARG A 271 15.14 1.35 11.18
CA ARG A 271 14.03 0.71 10.46
C ARG A 271 13.69 -0.66 11.01
N LEU A 272 14.42 -1.19 11.99
CA LEU A 272 14.27 -2.60 12.32
C LEU A 272 12.89 -2.89 12.91
N ASP A 273 12.45 -2.13 13.91
CA ASP A 273 11.13 -2.34 14.50
C ASP A 273 10.01 -2.08 13.49
N THR A 274 10.14 -1.05 12.66
CA THR A 274 9.22 -0.77 11.54
C THR A 274 9.22 -1.91 10.48
N CYS A 275 10.36 -2.48 10.13
CA CYS A 275 10.48 -3.64 9.24
C CYS A 275 9.83 -4.89 9.83
N MET A 276 10.07 -5.13 11.12
CA MET A 276 9.48 -6.26 11.84
C MET A 276 7.96 -6.08 11.97
N CYS A 277 7.47 -4.85 12.19
CA CYS A 277 6.06 -4.50 12.08
C CYS A 277 5.51 -4.83 10.68
N MET A 278 6.22 -4.43 9.61
CA MET A 278 5.82 -4.76 8.23
C MET A 278 5.69 -6.29 8.01
N LEU A 279 6.66 -7.08 8.49
CA LEU A 279 6.66 -8.53 8.34
C LEU A 279 5.63 -9.23 9.24
N LEU A 280 5.60 -8.94 10.53
CA LEU A 280 4.87 -9.74 11.52
C LEU A 280 3.48 -9.18 11.85
N SER A 281 3.24 -7.89 11.63
CA SER A 281 1.94 -7.23 11.88
C SER A 281 1.22 -6.90 10.56
N ILE A 282 1.81 -6.10 9.67
CA ILE A 282 1.14 -5.65 8.44
C ILE A 282 0.90 -6.80 7.47
N THR A 283 1.92 -7.62 7.19
CA THR A 283 1.78 -8.74 6.24
C THR A 283 0.81 -9.80 6.73
N THR A 284 0.81 -10.12 8.04
CA THR A 284 -0.19 -11.04 8.62
C THR A 284 -1.61 -10.47 8.52
N LEU A 285 -1.79 -9.16 8.68
CA LEU A 285 -3.09 -8.50 8.49
C LEU A 285 -3.54 -8.46 7.03
N VAL A 286 -2.62 -8.31 6.07
CA VAL A 286 -2.92 -8.44 4.63
C VAL A 286 -3.45 -9.84 4.33
N VAL A 287 -2.78 -10.88 4.82
CA VAL A 287 -3.22 -12.26 4.65
C VAL A 287 -4.59 -12.49 5.30
N THR A 288 -4.81 -11.93 6.50
CA THR A 288 -6.10 -12.01 7.20
C THR A 288 -7.22 -11.36 6.38
N ASN A 289 -6.99 -10.16 5.84
CA ASN A 289 -7.95 -9.47 4.97
C ASN A 289 -8.31 -10.30 3.74
N ILE A 290 -7.31 -10.90 3.09
CA ILE A 290 -7.53 -11.72 1.90
C ILE A 290 -8.37 -12.96 2.25
N ILE A 291 -8.01 -13.69 3.30
CA ILE A 291 -8.74 -14.90 3.70
C ILE A 291 -10.18 -14.57 4.10
N GLU A 292 -10.40 -13.53 4.90
CA GLU A 292 -11.76 -13.10 5.27
C GLU A 292 -12.58 -12.67 4.05
N GLU A 293 -11.98 -11.95 3.09
CA GLU A 293 -12.68 -11.53 1.86
C GLU A 293 -13.00 -12.72 0.93
N GLU A 294 -12.07 -13.67 0.76
CA GLU A 294 -12.22 -14.81 -0.15
C GLU A 294 -13.12 -15.91 0.42
N GLU A 295 -13.09 -16.14 1.74
CA GLU A 295 -13.90 -17.16 2.41
C GLU A 295 -15.26 -16.61 2.86
N GLY A 296 -15.37 -15.32 3.19
CA GLY A 296 -16.64 -14.66 3.49
C GLY A 296 -17.60 -14.62 2.29
N GLN A 297 -17.06 -14.45 1.08
CA GLN A 297 -17.84 -14.48 -0.17
C GLN A 297 -18.48 -15.85 -0.47
N LEU A 298 -18.00 -16.94 0.14
CA LEU A 298 -18.57 -18.28 -0.05
C LEU A 298 -19.79 -18.56 0.85
N ILE A 299 -20.03 -17.76 1.88
CA ILE A 299 -21.14 -17.93 2.83
C ILE A 299 -22.40 -17.17 2.37
N GLU A 300 -22.27 -16.25 1.41
CA GLU A 300 -23.36 -15.41 0.92
C GLU A 300 -24.21 -16.04 -0.20
N GLU A 301 -24.01 -17.32 -0.56
CA GLU A 301 -25.06 -18.08 -1.25
C GLU A 301 -26.13 -18.48 -0.22
N PRO A 302 -27.42 -18.16 -0.45
CA PRO A 302 -28.42 -18.16 0.62
C PRO A 302 -28.68 -19.58 1.14
N GLU A 303 -28.17 -19.87 2.34
CA GLU A 303 -28.57 -21.01 3.16
C GLU A 303 -30.03 -20.84 3.62
N HIS A 304 -30.96 -21.39 2.85
CA HIS A 304 -32.31 -21.71 3.30
C HIS A 304 -32.53 -23.22 3.27
N SER A 305 -31.99 -23.92 4.27
CA SER A 305 -32.69 -25.06 4.89
C SER A 305 -32.03 -25.43 6.23
N PRO A 306 -32.78 -25.48 7.34
CA PRO A 306 -32.29 -26.15 8.53
C PRO A 306 -32.42 -27.66 8.33
N THR A 307 -31.66 -28.43 9.10
CA THR A 307 -31.70 -29.92 9.21
C THR A 307 -30.73 -30.68 8.30
N ASN A 308 -29.46 -30.75 8.71
CA ASN A 308 -28.74 -32.02 8.90
C ASN A 308 -27.37 -31.77 9.54
N GLN A 309 -27.32 -31.95 10.87
CA GLN A 309 -26.06 -32.03 11.60
C GLN A 309 -25.33 -33.34 11.23
N GLY A 310 -24.07 -33.22 10.83
CA GLY A 310 -23.08 -34.29 10.96
C GLY A 310 -22.80 -35.11 9.71
N LYS A 311 -21.86 -34.63 8.87
CA LYS A 311 -20.66 -35.37 8.41
C LYS A 311 -19.87 -34.54 7.37
N ASN A 312 -18.60 -34.29 7.71
CA ASN A 312 -17.48 -33.75 6.91
C ASN A 312 -17.26 -32.22 6.87
N LYS A 313 -16.12 -31.83 7.45
CA LYS A 313 -15.36 -30.56 7.38
C LYS A 313 -14.98 -30.11 5.94
N LEU A 314 -15.80 -30.36 4.92
CA LEU A 314 -15.44 -30.25 3.50
C LEU A 314 -15.40 -28.81 2.92
N ALA A 315 -15.46 -27.79 3.76
CA ALA A 315 -15.27 -26.39 3.37
C ALA A 315 -14.43 -25.58 4.39
N LEU A 316 -13.45 -26.20 5.08
CA LEU A 316 -12.41 -25.38 5.71
C LEU A 316 -11.66 -24.68 4.56
N GLY A 317 -11.80 -23.36 4.48
CA GLY A 317 -11.70 -22.62 3.23
C GLY A 317 -10.42 -22.86 2.43
N LYS A 318 -10.59 -22.96 1.10
CA LYS A 318 -9.51 -23.28 0.16
C LYS A 318 -8.31 -22.32 0.32
N CYS A 319 -8.58 -21.05 0.62
CA CYS A 319 -7.55 -20.03 0.81
C CYS A 319 -6.71 -20.28 2.07
N HIS A 320 -7.34 -20.67 3.19
CA HIS A 320 -6.65 -21.03 4.43
C HIS A 320 -5.72 -22.26 4.27
N GLY A 321 -6.16 -23.29 3.53
CA GLY A 321 -5.31 -24.44 3.20
C GLY A 321 -4.09 -24.06 2.34
N GLU A 322 -4.27 -23.08 1.45
CA GLU A 322 -3.20 -22.53 0.63
C GLU A 322 -2.21 -21.66 1.43
N LEU A 323 -2.67 -20.93 2.46
CA LEU A 323 -1.77 -20.26 3.41
C LEU A 323 -0.85 -21.26 4.12
N ILE A 324 -1.40 -22.36 4.65
CA ILE A 324 -0.63 -23.42 5.31
C ILE A 324 0.46 -23.95 4.37
N THR A 325 0.09 -24.24 3.12
CA THR A 325 1.03 -24.72 2.10
C THR A 325 2.15 -23.70 1.86
N SER A 326 1.84 -22.41 1.78
CA SER A 326 2.84 -21.35 1.59
C SER A 326 3.86 -21.27 2.74
N LEU A 327 3.41 -21.42 3.99
CA LEU A 327 4.27 -21.35 5.18
C LEU A 327 5.11 -22.62 5.39
N GLN A 328 4.65 -23.76 4.87
CA GLN A 328 5.44 -24.99 4.79
C GLN A 328 6.56 -24.83 3.76
N LEU A 329 6.24 -24.39 2.54
CA LEU A 329 7.21 -24.12 1.46
C LEU A 329 8.21 -23.02 1.84
N LEU A 330 7.79 -22.05 2.67
CA LEU A 330 8.68 -21.00 3.16
C LEU A 330 9.90 -21.57 3.92
N GLY A 331 9.77 -22.75 4.53
CA GLY A 331 10.86 -23.45 5.21
C GLY A 331 12.06 -23.76 4.31
N ASP A 332 11.84 -23.92 3.00
CA ASP A 332 12.91 -24.22 2.03
C ASP A 332 13.80 -23.00 1.72
N TYR A 333 13.42 -21.79 2.17
CA TYR A 333 14.15 -20.54 1.97
C TYR A 333 15.04 -20.18 3.16
N GLU A 334 15.85 -21.14 3.66
CA GLU A 334 16.65 -21.01 4.89
C GLU A 334 17.48 -19.73 4.97
N SER A 335 18.07 -19.29 3.85
CA SER A 335 18.90 -18.07 3.79
C SER A 335 18.13 -16.80 4.11
N LEU A 336 16.84 -16.72 3.76
CA LEU A 336 15.98 -15.56 4.04
C LEU A 336 15.41 -15.57 5.45
N LEU A 337 15.44 -16.71 6.14
CA LEU A 337 14.83 -16.88 7.46
C LEU A 337 15.75 -16.52 8.63
N THR A 338 17.02 -16.16 8.36
CA THR A 338 17.97 -15.77 9.41
C THR A 338 17.51 -14.50 10.12
N PRO A 339 17.21 -14.53 11.44
CA PRO A 339 16.72 -13.35 12.15
C PRO A 339 17.85 -12.34 12.39
N PRO A 340 17.57 -11.02 12.33
CA PRO A 340 18.51 -9.99 12.79
C PRO A 340 18.89 -10.20 14.25
N GLN A 341 20.12 -9.84 14.64
CA GLN A 341 20.67 -10.12 15.98
C GLN A 341 19.78 -9.60 17.13
N LEU A 342 19.12 -8.46 16.94
CA LEU A 342 18.23 -7.83 17.92
C LEU A 342 16.91 -8.60 18.14
N VAL A 343 16.53 -9.48 17.21
CA VAL A 343 15.26 -10.26 17.22
C VAL A 343 15.52 -11.76 17.45
N LEU A 344 16.80 -12.14 17.59
CA LEU A 344 17.22 -13.52 17.77
C LEU A 344 16.63 -14.14 19.05
N VAL A 345 16.48 -13.33 20.12
CA VAL A 345 15.93 -13.80 21.40
C VAL A 345 14.46 -14.19 21.22
N GLU A 346 13.66 -13.34 20.57
CA GLU A 346 12.26 -13.57 20.27
C GLU A 346 12.09 -14.80 19.36
N ALA A 347 12.94 -14.95 18.33
CA ALA A 347 12.92 -16.12 17.46
C ALA A 347 13.22 -17.42 18.22
N ASN A 348 14.22 -17.41 19.10
CA ASN A 348 14.57 -18.56 19.94
C ASN A 348 13.47 -18.89 20.95
N GLN A 349 12.78 -17.88 21.51
CA GLN A 349 11.62 -18.08 22.37
C GLN A 349 10.45 -18.74 21.62
N ALA A 350 10.18 -18.34 20.38
CA ALA A 350 9.16 -18.97 19.54
C ALA A 350 9.49 -20.44 19.23
N ALA A 351 10.76 -20.75 18.93
CA ALA A 351 11.21 -22.13 18.75
C ALA A 351 11.11 -22.96 20.04
N ALA A 352 11.51 -22.40 21.18
CA ALA A 352 11.39 -23.06 22.47
C ALA A 352 9.93 -23.37 22.83
N LYS A 353 9.00 -22.44 22.54
CA LYS A 353 7.56 -22.64 22.73
C LYS A 353 7.04 -23.86 21.94
N ALA A 354 7.47 -24.01 20.69
CA ALA A 354 7.13 -25.16 19.86
C ALA A 354 7.74 -26.47 20.39
N ILE A 355 9.02 -26.47 20.81
CA ILE A 355 9.68 -27.63 21.44
C ILE A 355 8.90 -28.09 22.69
N VAL A 356 8.47 -27.15 23.52
CA VAL A 356 7.76 -27.44 24.77
C VAL A 356 6.39 -28.05 24.49
N PHE A 357 5.67 -27.54 23.49
CA PHE A 357 4.41 -28.15 23.03
C PHE A 357 4.61 -29.60 22.61
N LEU A 358 5.65 -29.87 21.82
CA LEU A 358 5.99 -31.22 21.34
C LEU A 358 6.39 -32.17 22.49
N SER A 359 6.96 -31.63 23.57
CA SER A 359 7.30 -32.41 24.78
C SER A 359 6.09 -32.79 25.66
N GLY A 360 4.87 -32.37 25.30
CA GLY A 360 3.65 -32.67 26.04
C GLY A 360 3.40 -31.76 27.25
N ASN A 361 4.25 -30.76 27.48
CA ASN A 361 4.03 -29.76 28.53
C ASN A 361 3.08 -28.66 28.03
N PRO A 362 2.09 -28.22 28.84
CA PRO A 362 1.19 -27.16 28.45
C PRO A 362 1.97 -25.87 28.21
N VAL A 363 1.89 -25.36 26.99
CA VAL A 363 2.51 -24.10 26.50
C VAL A 363 2.10 -22.87 27.32
N GLY A 364 1.08 -22.99 28.17
CA GLY A 364 0.58 -21.93 29.04
C GLY A 364 1.37 -21.69 30.34
N SER A 365 2.34 -22.52 30.73
CA SER A 365 3.14 -22.22 31.93
C SER A 365 4.18 -21.13 31.60
N GLY A 366 4.19 -20.02 32.36
CA GLY A 366 5.02 -18.83 32.13
C GLY A 366 6.54 -19.02 32.22
N CYS A 367 7.04 -20.26 32.13
CA CYS A 367 8.41 -20.67 32.40
C CYS A 367 9.45 -20.04 31.45
N PHE A 368 9.08 -19.63 30.23
CA PHE A 368 10.06 -19.17 29.23
C PHE A 368 10.13 -17.66 29.03
N LYS A 369 9.15 -16.89 29.54
CA LYS A 369 9.12 -15.43 29.32
C LYS A 369 10.27 -14.68 30.01
N TYR A 370 10.98 -15.32 30.94
CA TYR A 370 11.96 -14.67 31.83
C TYR A 370 13.33 -15.35 31.87
N MET A 371 13.66 -16.23 30.91
CA MET A 371 15.03 -16.73 30.82
C MET A 371 15.96 -15.57 30.46
N SER A 372 16.85 -15.22 31.38
CA SER A 372 18.02 -14.37 31.14
C SER A 372 18.73 -14.87 29.88
N THR A 373 19.35 -13.96 29.12
CA THR A 373 20.20 -14.31 27.96
C THR A 373 21.25 -15.37 28.29
N ASN A 374 21.61 -15.50 29.57
CA ASN A 374 22.57 -16.49 30.04
C ASN A 374 21.96 -17.87 30.37
N ASP A 375 20.65 -17.96 30.59
CA ASP A 375 19.97 -19.19 31.06
C ASP A 375 19.20 -19.93 29.95
N MET A 376 19.00 -19.30 28.78
CA MET A 376 18.34 -19.97 27.66
C MET A 376 19.21 -21.12 27.15
N PRO A 377 18.68 -22.36 27.01
CA PRO A 377 19.47 -23.44 26.44
C PRO A 377 19.96 -23.01 25.05
N MET A 378 21.28 -22.91 24.92
CA MET A 378 22.03 -22.48 23.72
C MET A 378 21.72 -23.30 22.44
N LYS A 379 20.77 -24.23 22.51
CA LYS A 379 20.37 -25.17 21.46
C LYS A 379 19.04 -24.85 20.77
N CYS A 380 18.27 -23.85 21.20
CA CYS A 380 17.06 -23.45 20.46
C CYS A 380 17.47 -22.52 19.31
N SER A 381 17.59 -23.06 18.09
CA SER A 381 17.94 -22.29 16.88
C SER A 381 16.68 -21.80 16.17
N GLY A 382 16.04 -20.77 16.73
CA GLY A 382 14.85 -20.15 16.14
C GLY A 382 15.18 -19.27 14.93
N ASN A 383 14.21 -19.11 14.05
CA ASN A 383 14.35 -18.30 12.83
C ASN A 383 13.08 -17.48 12.56
N LEU A 384 13.08 -16.62 11.54
CA LEU A 384 11.94 -15.74 11.23
C LEU A 384 10.66 -16.50 10.89
N ARG A 385 10.74 -17.75 10.40
CA ARG A 385 9.55 -18.59 10.15
C ARG A 385 8.82 -18.90 11.45
N HIS A 386 9.55 -19.09 12.55
CA HIS A 386 8.93 -19.30 13.86
C HIS A 386 8.10 -18.09 14.28
N LEU A 387 8.63 -16.88 14.10
CA LEU A 387 7.91 -15.65 14.42
C LEU A 387 6.69 -15.43 13.52
N ILE A 388 6.80 -15.73 12.21
CA ILE A 388 5.66 -15.65 11.28
C ILE A 388 4.55 -16.61 11.70
N VAL A 389 4.90 -17.87 12.03
CA VAL A 389 3.92 -18.86 12.49
C VAL A 389 3.27 -18.43 13.81
N GLU A 390 4.03 -17.91 14.77
CA GLU A 390 3.47 -17.34 16.00
C GLU A 390 2.49 -16.20 15.72
N ALA A 391 2.82 -15.32 14.79
CA ALA A 391 1.96 -14.20 14.43
C ALA A 391 0.67 -14.66 13.74
N CYS A 392 0.75 -15.68 12.87
CA CYS A 392 -0.41 -16.32 12.26
C CYS A 392 -1.29 -17.04 13.30
N ILE A 393 -0.70 -17.75 14.28
CA ILE A 393 -1.44 -18.39 15.37
C ILE A 393 -2.16 -17.33 16.22
N ALA A 394 -1.49 -16.24 16.56
CA ALA A 394 -2.08 -15.17 17.36
C ALA A 394 -3.30 -14.51 16.69
N LYS A 395 -3.28 -14.42 15.36
CA LYS A 395 -4.41 -13.90 14.55
C LYS A 395 -5.44 -14.96 14.16
N LYS A 396 -5.34 -16.18 14.70
CA LYS A 396 -6.25 -17.32 14.40
C LYS A 396 -6.25 -17.75 12.91
N LEU A 397 -5.18 -17.42 12.18
CA LEU A 397 -4.93 -17.93 10.82
C LEU A 397 -4.30 -19.33 10.81
N LEU A 398 -3.80 -19.76 11.97
CA LEU A 398 -3.27 -21.09 12.23
C LEU A 398 -3.66 -21.49 13.65
N ASP A 399 -3.58 -22.78 13.93
CA ASP A 399 -3.59 -23.31 15.28
C ASP A 399 -2.21 -23.88 15.66
N THR A 400 -2.09 -24.37 16.89
CA THR A 400 -0.84 -24.95 17.41
C THR A 400 -0.44 -26.26 16.71
N SER A 401 -1.27 -26.83 15.83
CA SER A 401 -0.88 -27.99 15.00
C SER A 401 0.25 -27.66 14.04
N ALA A 402 0.48 -26.37 13.74
CA ALA A 402 1.63 -25.92 12.95
C ALA A 402 2.99 -26.31 13.56
N TYR A 403 3.06 -26.48 14.89
CA TYR A 403 4.27 -26.94 15.58
C TYR A 403 4.66 -28.38 15.22
N LEU A 404 3.71 -29.17 14.71
CA LEU A 404 3.91 -30.56 14.28
C LEU A 404 4.35 -30.67 12.81
N TRP A 405 4.50 -29.56 12.09
CA TRP A 405 4.95 -29.60 10.69
C TRP A 405 6.36 -30.21 10.59
N PRO A 406 6.60 -31.11 9.61
CA PRO A 406 7.92 -31.71 9.41
C PRO A 406 9.02 -30.64 9.26
N GLY A 407 10.12 -30.80 9.99
CA GLY A 407 11.26 -29.88 9.94
C GLY A 407 11.01 -28.50 10.56
N TYR A 408 9.85 -28.23 11.18
CA TYR A 408 9.61 -26.95 11.85
C TYR A 408 10.49 -26.78 13.10
N VAL A 409 10.68 -27.86 13.87
CA VAL A 409 11.55 -27.90 15.04
C VAL A 409 12.58 -29.02 14.87
N ASN A 410 13.87 -28.72 15.09
CA ASN A 410 14.91 -29.75 15.16
C ASN A 410 14.77 -30.53 16.47
N THR A 411 14.60 -31.86 16.40
CA THR A 411 14.30 -32.77 17.52
C THR A 411 15.46 -33.00 18.52
N CYS A 412 16.29 -31.99 18.78
CA CYS A 412 17.49 -32.09 19.61
C CYS A 412 17.38 -31.28 20.91
N SER A 413 16.59 -31.73 21.89
CA SER A 413 16.95 -31.60 23.31
C SER A 413 16.05 -32.43 24.23
N ASN A 414 16.60 -33.50 24.83
CA ASN A 414 16.02 -34.15 26.01
C ASN A 414 16.38 -33.41 27.31
N GLN A 415 16.69 -32.12 27.26
CA GLN A 415 17.03 -31.29 28.42
C GLN A 415 16.18 -30.03 28.39
N ILE A 416 15.06 -30.08 29.13
CA ILE A 416 14.29 -28.88 29.50
C ILE A 416 14.85 -28.43 30.84
N PRO A 417 15.49 -27.25 30.95
CA PRO A 417 15.77 -26.67 32.25
C PRO A 417 14.46 -26.15 32.82
N CYS A 418 13.83 -26.91 33.71
CA CYS A 418 12.85 -26.35 34.63
C CYS A 418 13.60 -25.60 35.73
N SER A 419 14.14 -24.41 35.45
CA SER A 419 14.46 -23.45 36.49
C SER A 419 13.24 -22.55 36.69
N ILE A 420 12.48 -22.84 37.74
CA ILE A 420 11.50 -21.90 38.28
C ILE A 420 12.31 -20.75 38.87
N SER A 421 12.53 -19.71 38.07
CA SER A 421 13.04 -18.44 38.55
C SER A 421 11.89 -17.70 39.23
N ASN A 422 12.03 -17.41 40.53
CA ASN A 422 11.08 -16.67 41.36
C ASN A 422 11.04 -15.16 41.03
N HIS A 423 11.11 -14.79 39.75
CA HIS A 423 11.02 -13.40 39.31
C HIS A 423 9.59 -13.08 38.83
N VAL A 424 9.09 -11.94 39.33
CA VAL A 424 7.73 -11.40 39.18
C VAL A 424 7.10 -11.74 37.83
N SER A 425 6.04 -12.54 37.85
CA SER A 425 5.19 -12.85 36.71
C SER A 425 4.55 -11.57 36.14
N GLY A 426 5.15 -10.94 35.14
CA GLY A 426 4.73 -9.61 34.65
C GLY A 426 3.25 -9.53 34.23
N TRP A 427 2.93 -10.00 33.04
CA TRP A 427 1.55 -9.92 32.52
C TRP A 427 0.58 -10.86 33.25
N SER A 428 1.02 -12.04 33.70
CA SER A 428 0.16 -12.97 34.43
C SER A 428 -0.21 -12.45 35.83
N SER A 429 0.72 -11.86 36.61
CA SER A 429 0.35 -11.23 37.89
C SER A 429 -0.64 -10.10 37.69
N LEU A 430 -0.45 -9.29 36.64
CA LEU A 430 -1.40 -8.24 36.31
C LEU A 430 -2.79 -8.83 36.07
N MET A 431 -2.90 -9.87 35.23
CA MET A 431 -4.18 -10.54 34.95
C MET A 431 -4.82 -11.16 36.20
N GLU A 432 -4.02 -11.69 37.13
CA GLU A 432 -4.44 -12.20 38.44
C GLU A 432 -4.85 -11.11 39.46
N GLY A 433 -4.60 -9.84 39.15
CA GLY A 433 -5.09 -8.69 39.95
C GLY A 433 -4.03 -7.97 40.79
N SER A 434 -2.74 -8.19 40.54
CA SER A 434 -1.68 -7.44 41.22
C SER A 434 -1.74 -5.95 40.88
N GLN A 435 -1.51 -5.09 41.87
CA GLN A 435 -1.40 -3.63 41.66
C GLN A 435 -0.14 -3.27 40.85
N LEU A 436 -0.21 -2.16 40.10
CA LEU A 436 0.88 -1.64 39.26
C LEU A 436 2.01 -1.03 40.11
N THR A 437 2.80 -1.86 40.76
CA THR A 437 4.03 -1.42 41.44
C THR A 437 5.08 -0.97 40.42
N PRO A 438 6.00 -0.03 40.76
CA PRO A 438 7.04 0.43 39.82
C PRO A 438 7.88 -0.70 39.22
N ALA A 439 8.16 -1.75 40.00
CA ALA A 439 8.87 -2.95 39.52
C ALA A 439 8.06 -3.71 38.47
N LEU A 440 6.75 -3.88 38.68
CA LEU A 440 5.85 -4.52 37.73
C LEU A 440 5.70 -3.69 36.45
N VAL A 441 5.57 -2.36 36.58
CA VAL A 441 5.50 -1.43 35.45
C VAL A 441 6.75 -1.56 34.58
N ASN A 442 7.96 -1.56 35.15
CA ASN A 442 9.19 -1.73 34.39
C ASN A 442 9.24 -3.05 33.59
N VAL A 443 8.72 -4.15 34.17
CA VAL A 443 8.63 -5.44 33.48
C VAL A 443 7.62 -5.39 32.33
N LEU A 444 6.44 -4.82 32.56
CA LEU A 444 5.37 -4.70 31.55
C LEU A 444 5.74 -3.74 30.41
N VAL A 445 6.51 -2.68 30.69
CA VAL A 445 7.06 -1.79 29.67
C VAL A 445 8.11 -2.49 28.80
N ALA A 446 8.93 -3.38 29.40
CA ALA A 446 9.99 -4.08 28.68
C ALA A 446 9.52 -5.32 27.90
N THR A 447 8.36 -5.89 28.24
CA THR A 447 7.85 -7.14 27.68
C THR A 447 6.50 -6.93 26.97
N PRO A 448 6.34 -7.35 25.71
CA PRO A 448 5.07 -7.16 25.00
C PRO A 448 3.96 -8.04 25.58
N ALA A 449 2.73 -7.54 25.55
CA ALA A 449 1.55 -8.35 25.85
C ALA A 449 1.39 -9.47 24.81
N SER A 450 0.88 -10.60 25.26
CA SER A 450 0.62 -11.79 24.44
C SER A 450 -0.80 -11.86 23.89
N SER A 451 -1.75 -11.10 24.46
CA SER A 451 -3.16 -11.18 24.09
C SER A 451 -3.85 -9.82 24.13
N LEU A 452 -4.97 -9.71 23.39
CA LEU A 452 -5.83 -8.53 23.43
C LEU A 452 -6.36 -8.26 24.85
N ALA A 453 -6.73 -9.29 25.61
CA ALA A 453 -7.28 -9.15 26.96
C ALA A 453 -6.30 -8.46 27.94
N GLU A 454 -5.00 -8.73 27.79
CA GLU A 454 -3.94 -8.08 28.58
C GLU A 454 -3.86 -6.57 28.29
N ILE A 455 -3.99 -6.19 27.02
CA ILE A 455 -3.99 -4.78 26.61
C ILE A 455 -5.32 -4.08 26.99
N GLU A 456 -6.46 -4.76 26.84
CA GLU A 456 -7.77 -4.27 27.28
C GLU A 456 -7.76 -3.95 28.77
N LYS A 457 -7.17 -4.81 29.61
CA LYS A 457 -7.02 -4.55 31.05
C LYS A 457 -6.20 -3.29 31.35
N ILE A 458 -5.08 -3.09 30.64
CA ILE A 458 -4.28 -1.88 30.78
C ILE A 458 -5.05 -0.64 30.31
N TYR A 459 -5.81 -0.75 29.23
CA TYR A 459 -6.65 0.33 28.72
C TYR A 459 -7.76 0.70 29.70
N GLU A 460 -8.40 -0.27 30.34
CA GLU A 460 -9.38 -0.03 31.42
C GLU A 460 -8.75 0.71 32.61
N ILE A 461 -7.53 0.36 33.01
CA ILE A 461 -6.77 1.09 34.05
C ILE A 461 -6.46 2.52 33.59
N ALA A 462 -6.12 2.72 32.31
CA ALA A 462 -5.84 4.05 31.76
C ALA A 462 -7.08 4.98 31.77
N ILE A 463 -8.30 4.43 31.75
CA ILE A 463 -9.54 5.21 31.83
C ILE A 463 -10.00 5.39 33.28
N ASN A 464 -10.02 4.31 34.06
CA ASN A 464 -10.70 4.24 35.36
C ASN A 464 -9.77 4.35 36.59
N GLY A 465 -8.45 4.23 36.39
CA GLY A 465 -7.47 4.24 37.49
C GLY A 465 -7.26 5.61 38.13
N SER A 466 -6.50 5.62 39.23
CA SER A 466 -5.91 6.85 39.79
C SER A 466 -4.92 7.50 38.83
N ASP A 467 -4.58 8.78 39.04
CA ASP A 467 -3.68 9.50 38.11
C ASP A 467 -2.32 8.81 37.95
N GLU A 468 -1.77 8.22 39.02
CA GLU A 468 -0.53 7.43 38.98
C GLU A 468 -0.70 6.10 38.21
N GLU A 469 -1.84 5.43 38.38
CA GLU A 469 -2.15 4.20 37.63
C GLU A 469 -2.37 4.51 36.14
N LYS A 470 -3.00 5.64 35.82
CA LYS A 470 -3.18 6.11 34.44
C LYS A 470 -1.83 6.40 33.78
N ILE A 471 -0.93 7.10 34.46
CA ILE A 471 0.44 7.36 34.00
C ILE A 471 1.20 6.05 33.79
N SER A 472 1.08 5.10 34.73
CA SER A 472 1.70 3.79 34.62
C SER A 472 1.16 3.00 33.42
N ALA A 473 -0.16 3.00 33.23
CA ALA A 473 -0.83 2.33 32.12
C ALA A 473 -0.44 2.94 30.76
N ALA A 474 -0.37 4.27 30.66
CA ALA A 474 0.14 4.97 29.46
C ALA A 474 1.58 4.56 29.15
N THR A 475 2.44 4.51 30.17
CA THR A 475 3.84 4.09 30.02
C THR A 475 3.93 2.65 29.50
N ILE A 476 3.08 1.74 30.01
CA ILE A 476 3.03 0.34 29.58
C ILE A 476 2.55 0.20 28.12
N LEU A 477 1.50 0.94 27.72
CA LEU A 477 0.99 0.91 26.34
C LEU A 477 2.04 1.42 25.33
N CYS A 478 2.77 2.47 25.68
CA CYS A 478 3.87 3.02 24.87
C CYS A 478 5.17 2.19 24.95
N GLY A 479 5.18 1.09 25.69
CA GLY A 479 6.34 0.20 25.84
C GLY A 479 6.47 -0.84 24.72
N ALA A 480 7.02 -2.01 25.07
CA ALA A 480 7.31 -3.09 24.15
C ALA A 480 6.06 -3.60 23.39
N SER A 481 4.86 -3.48 23.94
CA SER A 481 3.61 -3.85 23.25
C SER A 481 3.32 -3.02 22.00
N LEU A 482 3.77 -1.75 21.96
CA LEU A 482 3.64 -0.89 20.78
C LEU A 482 4.70 -1.20 19.73
N VAL A 483 5.94 -1.48 20.15
CA VAL A 483 7.09 -1.58 19.22
C VAL A 483 7.36 -3.02 18.78
N ARG A 484 7.32 -3.97 19.71
CA ARG A 484 7.67 -5.39 19.50
C ARG A 484 6.49 -6.35 19.75
N GLY A 485 5.33 -5.84 20.15
CA GLY A 485 4.11 -6.61 20.36
C GLY A 485 3.34 -6.90 19.08
N TRP A 486 4.00 -7.42 18.03
CA TRP A 486 3.46 -7.53 16.66
C TRP A 486 2.07 -8.19 16.56
N ASN A 487 1.74 -9.09 17.50
CA ASN A 487 0.46 -9.77 17.58
C ASN A 487 -0.70 -8.86 18.02
N VAL A 488 -0.41 -7.90 18.91
CA VAL A 488 -1.39 -6.98 19.53
C VAL A 488 -1.19 -5.54 19.08
N GLN A 489 -0.16 -5.25 18.29
CA GLN A 489 0.28 -3.92 17.89
C GLN A 489 -0.85 -3.10 17.27
N GLU A 490 -1.66 -3.69 16.38
CA GLU A 490 -2.82 -3.01 15.79
C GLU A 490 -3.83 -2.50 16.84
N HIS A 491 -4.02 -3.26 17.93
CA HIS A 491 -4.91 -2.89 19.02
C HIS A 491 -4.25 -1.86 19.94
N THR A 492 -2.98 -2.04 20.30
CA THR A 492 -2.22 -1.07 21.11
C THR A 492 -2.24 0.32 20.48
N VAL A 493 -2.01 0.42 19.17
CA VAL A 493 -2.05 1.68 18.43
C VAL A 493 -3.46 2.29 18.44
N LEU A 494 -4.51 1.48 18.28
CA LEU A 494 -5.92 1.94 18.40
C LEU A 494 -6.24 2.47 19.81
N PHE A 495 -5.82 1.77 20.86
CA PHE A 495 -6.02 2.20 22.24
C PHE A 495 -5.31 3.52 22.55
N ILE A 496 -4.04 3.67 22.16
CA ILE A 496 -3.30 4.93 22.33
C ILE A 496 -3.98 6.06 21.54
N THR A 497 -4.42 5.79 20.30
CA THR A 497 -5.16 6.76 19.48
C THR A 497 -6.43 7.23 20.19
N LYS A 498 -7.16 6.31 20.84
CA LYS A 498 -8.36 6.63 21.61
C LYS A 498 -8.04 7.39 22.90
N LEU A 499 -6.96 7.05 23.62
CA LEU A 499 -6.54 7.78 24.83
C LEU A 499 -6.10 9.22 24.52
N LEU A 500 -5.50 9.44 23.35
CA LEU A 500 -5.15 10.78 22.84
C LEU A 500 -6.32 11.51 22.18
N SER A 501 -7.50 10.87 22.06
CA SER A 501 -8.75 11.45 21.57
C SER A 501 -9.72 11.61 22.76
N PRO A 502 -9.62 12.70 23.52
CA PRO A 502 -10.20 12.81 24.85
C PRO A 502 -11.73 12.68 24.83
N ILE A 503 -12.27 11.99 25.82
CA ILE A 503 -13.72 11.89 26.05
C ILE A 503 -14.09 12.99 27.05
N ASP A 504 -15.05 13.84 26.72
CA ASP A 504 -15.61 14.79 27.68
C ASP A 504 -16.10 14.02 28.93
N PRO A 505 -15.57 14.30 30.14
CA PRO A 505 -16.02 13.61 31.33
C PRO A 505 -17.51 13.94 31.54
N PRO A 506 -18.37 12.95 31.82
CA PRO A 506 -19.82 13.14 31.84
C PRO A 506 -20.34 14.18 32.86
N ASN A 507 -19.48 14.71 33.75
CA ASN A 507 -19.81 15.69 34.78
C ASN A 507 -18.81 16.88 34.86
N TYR A 508 -18.03 17.15 33.82
CA TYR A 508 -17.09 18.28 33.88
C TYR A 508 -17.83 19.62 33.71
N SER A 509 -17.87 20.41 34.78
CA SER A 509 -18.46 21.77 34.79
C SER A 509 -17.42 22.87 35.01
N GLY A 510 -16.13 22.57 34.86
CA GLY A 510 -15.04 23.52 35.07
C GLY A 510 -14.99 24.58 33.95
N ALA A 511 -14.47 25.76 34.28
CA ALA A 511 -14.25 26.83 33.29
C ALA A 511 -13.02 26.57 32.40
N GLU A 512 -12.09 25.72 32.85
CA GLU A 512 -10.91 25.31 32.08
C GLU A 512 -11.23 24.08 31.22
N SER A 513 -10.33 23.67 30.33
CA SER A 513 -10.55 22.40 29.61
C SER A 513 -10.28 21.23 30.57
N HIS A 514 -11.09 20.18 30.52
CA HIS A 514 -10.85 18.95 31.27
C HIS A 514 -9.45 18.33 30.98
N LEU A 515 -8.84 18.66 29.84
CA LEU A 515 -7.50 18.22 29.45
C LEU A 515 -6.39 18.76 30.33
N THR A 516 -6.54 19.95 30.92
CA THR A 516 -5.48 20.54 31.76
C THR A 516 -5.21 19.67 32.98
N SER A 517 -6.25 19.06 33.56
CA SER A 517 -6.12 18.10 34.66
C SER A 517 -5.38 16.81 34.27
N GLN A 518 -5.38 16.45 32.99
CA GLN A 518 -4.77 15.22 32.46
C GLN A 518 -3.38 15.46 31.86
N ALA A 519 -2.79 16.64 32.05
CA ALA A 519 -1.55 17.06 31.41
C ALA A 519 -0.39 16.04 31.57
N PRO A 520 -0.09 15.51 32.77
CA PRO A 520 0.98 14.51 32.94
C PRO A 520 0.72 13.21 32.16
N PHE A 521 -0.52 12.73 32.19
CA PHE A 521 -0.95 11.52 31.49
C PHE A 521 -0.81 11.66 29.97
N LEU A 522 -1.34 12.77 29.41
CA LEU A 522 -1.24 13.06 27.99
C LEU A 522 0.23 13.21 27.56
N ASN A 523 1.05 13.87 28.37
CA ASN A 523 2.47 14.06 28.07
C ASN A 523 3.23 12.74 27.96
N VAL A 524 2.93 11.76 28.82
CA VAL A 524 3.54 10.41 28.75
C VAL A 524 3.19 9.71 27.44
N LEU A 525 1.92 9.78 27.01
CA LEU A 525 1.50 9.22 25.72
C LEU A 525 2.19 9.91 24.54
N LEU A 526 2.24 11.25 24.54
CA LEU A 526 2.86 12.06 23.49
C LEU A 526 4.35 11.74 23.33
N ILE A 527 5.08 11.69 24.43
CA ILE A 527 6.50 11.32 24.43
C ILE A 527 6.67 9.86 24.02
N GLY A 528 5.82 8.95 24.54
CA GLY A 528 5.89 7.52 24.27
C GLY A 528 5.74 7.15 22.80
N ILE A 529 4.95 7.90 22.02
CA ILE A 529 4.78 7.67 20.58
C ILE A 529 5.63 8.57 19.68
N SER A 530 6.52 9.39 20.27
CA SER A 530 7.33 10.36 19.56
C SER A 530 8.56 9.78 18.86
N SER A 531 8.91 8.51 19.04
CA SER A 531 10.05 7.90 18.33
C SER A 531 9.78 7.79 16.81
N MET A 532 10.83 7.69 16.01
CA MET A 532 10.69 7.53 14.55
C MET A 532 9.92 6.25 14.18
N ASP A 533 10.29 5.12 14.77
CA ASP A 533 9.58 3.85 14.54
C ASP A 533 8.11 3.94 14.93
N CYS A 534 7.76 4.57 16.07
CA CYS A 534 6.34 4.70 16.46
C CYS A 534 5.55 5.53 15.45
N VAL A 535 6.06 6.68 15.01
CA VAL A 535 5.41 7.50 13.96
C VAL A 535 5.17 6.67 12.69
N HIS A 536 6.15 5.87 12.27
CA HIS A 536 6.02 5.00 11.10
C HIS A 536 5.07 3.82 11.34
N ILE A 537 5.06 3.20 12.52
CA ILE A 537 4.10 2.13 12.89
C ILE A 537 2.66 2.65 12.80
N PHE A 538 2.37 3.84 13.35
CA PHE A 538 1.05 4.49 13.23
C PHE A 538 0.68 4.76 11.76
N SER A 539 1.67 5.19 10.95
CA SER A 539 1.53 5.40 9.51
C SER A 539 1.18 4.10 8.77
N LEU A 540 1.93 3.01 9.00
CA LEU A 540 1.73 1.73 8.35
C LEU A 540 0.34 1.14 8.65
N HIS A 541 -0.14 1.27 9.89
CA HIS A 541 -1.50 0.88 10.25
C HIS A 541 -2.58 1.81 9.66
N GLY A 542 -2.22 3.01 9.17
CA GLY A 542 -3.15 3.97 8.59
C GLY A 542 -4.02 4.70 9.62
N LEU A 543 -3.53 4.83 10.86
CA LEU A 543 -4.25 5.40 12.01
C LEU A 543 -3.97 6.89 12.24
N VAL A 544 -3.03 7.46 11.49
CA VAL A 544 -2.67 8.89 11.54
C VAL A 544 -3.88 9.82 11.38
N PRO A 545 -4.81 9.61 10.42
CA PRO A 545 -6.02 10.44 10.33
C PRO A 545 -6.92 10.37 11.57
N LEU A 546 -6.98 9.22 12.26
CA LEU A 546 -7.77 9.06 13.49
C LEU A 546 -7.10 9.72 14.70
N LEU A 547 -5.76 9.75 14.73
CA LEU A 547 -4.97 10.40 15.78
C LEU A 547 -4.96 11.92 15.65
N ALA A 548 -4.97 12.45 14.42
CA ALA A 548 -4.81 13.87 14.14
C ALA A 548 -5.80 14.79 14.91
N PRO A 549 -7.13 14.55 14.94
CA PRO A 549 -8.07 15.38 15.69
C PRO A 549 -7.74 15.47 17.19
N GLY A 550 -7.29 14.37 17.79
CA GLY A 550 -6.89 14.33 19.20
C GLY A 550 -5.67 15.21 19.47
N LEU A 551 -4.64 15.10 18.64
CA LEU A 551 -3.46 15.96 18.72
C LEU A 551 -3.80 17.44 18.45
N MET A 552 -4.66 17.72 17.47
CA MET A 552 -5.12 19.08 17.17
C MET A 552 -5.84 19.70 18.37
N LEU A 553 -6.72 18.95 19.05
CA LEU A 553 -7.42 19.41 20.25
C LEU A 553 -6.43 19.70 21.39
N ILE A 554 -5.47 18.80 21.64
CA ILE A 554 -4.42 19.00 22.65
C ILE A 554 -3.61 20.27 22.33
N CYS A 555 -3.22 20.47 21.06
CA CYS A 555 -2.51 21.69 20.64
C CYS A 555 -3.36 22.95 20.84
N GLU A 556 -4.62 22.91 20.44
CA GLU A 556 -5.56 24.04 20.55
C GLU A 556 -5.71 24.48 22.02
N VAL A 557 -5.89 23.51 22.93
CA VAL A 557 -6.07 23.76 24.37
C VAL A 557 -4.77 24.19 25.04
N PHE A 558 -3.71 23.36 25.00
CA PHE A 558 -2.47 23.66 25.74
C PHE A 558 -1.72 24.86 25.15
N GLY A 559 -1.82 25.09 23.84
CA GLY A 559 -1.24 26.28 23.22
C GLY A 559 -1.97 27.57 23.59
N SER A 560 -3.22 27.47 24.07
CA SER A 560 -4.04 28.59 24.55
C SER A 560 -3.84 28.93 26.02
N CYS A 561 -3.30 28.01 26.82
CA CYS A 561 -3.10 28.18 28.24
C CYS A 561 -1.96 29.16 28.53
N VAL A 562 -2.16 30.00 29.55
CA VAL A 562 -1.07 30.77 30.16
C VAL A 562 -0.27 29.82 31.05
N PRO A 563 1.07 29.82 31.02
CA PRO A 563 1.92 28.87 31.74
C PRO A 563 2.00 29.18 33.26
N ASP A 564 0.86 29.34 33.94
CA ASP A 564 0.82 29.68 35.37
C ASP A 564 0.91 28.44 36.28
N SER A 565 0.48 27.27 35.81
CA SER A 565 0.57 26.01 36.53
C SER A 565 1.72 25.15 36.01
N SER A 566 2.36 24.43 36.92
CA SER A 566 3.30 23.35 36.61
C SER A 566 2.96 22.12 37.44
N TRP A 567 3.14 20.94 36.85
CA TRP A 567 2.98 19.66 37.52
C TRP A 567 4.36 19.11 37.83
N THR A 568 4.58 18.56 39.02
CA THR A 568 5.85 17.88 39.32
C THR A 568 5.72 16.44 38.87
N LEU A 569 6.52 16.03 37.90
CA LEU A 569 6.60 14.65 37.44
C LEU A 569 7.29 13.77 38.49
N ALA A 570 7.10 12.45 38.41
CA ALA A 570 7.80 11.49 39.27
C ALA A 570 9.34 11.58 39.16
N SER A 571 9.88 12.12 38.05
CA SER A 571 11.31 12.42 37.87
C SER A 571 11.81 13.61 38.69
N GLY A 572 10.90 14.41 39.27
CA GLY A 572 11.20 15.70 39.90
C GLY A 572 11.21 16.88 38.92
N GLU A 573 11.08 16.63 37.62
CA GLU A 573 10.99 17.67 36.59
C GLU A 573 9.61 18.35 36.63
N LYS A 574 9.58 19.65 36.35
CA LYS A 574 8.33 20.42 36.28
C LYS A 574 7.80 20.36 34.85
N LEU A 575 6.62 19.77 34.67
CA LEU A 575 5.86 19.83 33.43
C LEU A 575 5.05 21.12 33.38
N THR A 576 5.13 21.83 32.25
CA THR A 576 4.41 23.07 31.96
C THR A 576 3.43 22.86 30.80
N HIS A 577 2.45 23.76 30.67
CA HIS A 577 1.54 23.75 29.50
C HIS A 577 2.30 23.83 28.17
N TRP A 578 3.41 24.58 28.13
CA TRP A 578 4.24 24.72 26.93
C TRP A 578 4.91 23.43 26.51
N GLU A 579 5.35 22.58 27.44
CA GLU A 579 5.97 21.30 27.10
C GLU A 579 4.96 20.32 26.52
N VAL A 580 3.75 20.23 27.11
CA VAL A 580 2.66 19.42 26.56
C VAL A 580 2.27 19.90 25.15
N PHE A 581 2.14 21.22 24.98
CA PHE A 581 1.91 21.83 23.67
C PHE A 581 3.02 21.49 22.68
N CYS A 582 4.29 21.68 23.05
CA CYS A 582 5.42 21.40 22.17
C CYS A 582 5.46 19.93 21.76
N ASN A 583 5.26 18.99 22.69
CA ASN A 583 5.26 17.57 22.39
C ASN A 583 4.10 17.19 21.46
N ALA A 584 2.90 17.71 21.69
CA ALA A 584 1.74 17.47 20.82
C ALA A 584 1.92 18.08 19.43
N PHE A 585 2.38 19.34 19.38
CA PHE A 585 2.51 20.10 18.14
C PHE A 585 3.63 19.56 17.26
N THR A 586 4.79 19.25 17.84
CA THR A 586 5.91 18.64 17.10
C THR A 586 5.53 17.25 16.59
N LEU A 587 4.81 16.45 17.38
CA LEU A 587 4.30 15.15 16.94
C LEU A 587 3.26 15.29 15.80
N LEU A 588 2.30 16.22 15.92
CA LEU A 588 1.33 16.51 14.86
C LEU A 588 2.03 16.89 13.55
N LEU A 589 3.07 17.71 13.62
CA LEU A 589 3.88 18.13 12.48
C LEU A 589 4.86 17.06 11.97
N ARG A 590 5.01 15.93 12.67
CA ARG A 590 5.69 14.76 12.09
C ARG A 590 4.75 13.88 11.27
N PHE A 591 3.45 13.96 11.56
CA PHE A 591 2.40 13.31 10.76
C PHE A 591 1.95 14.15 9.56
N TRP A 592 2.13 15.48 9.65
CA TRP A 592 1.91 16.42 8.57
C TRP A 592 3.24 16.94 8.03
N ARG A 593 3.51 16.74 6.75
CA ARG A 593 4.63 17.33 6.02
C ARG A 593 4.50 18.87 5.95
N PHE A 594 4.96 19.57 6.99
CA PHE A 594 4.89 21.05 7.08
C PHE A 594 6.01 21.75 6.28
N ASP A 595 7.03 20.99 5.88
CA ASP A 595 8.29 21.44 5.30
C ASP A 595 8.25 21.64 3.78
N HIS A 596 7.06 21.79 3.21
CA HIS A 596 6.87 21.99 1.78
C HIS A 596 7.48 23.32 1.30
N LEU A 597 8.29 23.26 0.25
CA LEU A 597 8.73 24.45 -0.49
C LEU A 597 7.53 25.09 -1.22
N PRO A 598 7.43 26.43 -1.34
CA PRO A 598 6.34 27.11 -2.06
C PRO A 598 6.13 26.57 -3.49
N ILE A 599 7.21 26.16 -4.17
CA ILE A 599 7.19 25.59 -5.53
C ILE A 599 6.49 24.22 -5.54
N GLU A 600 6.52 23.47 -4.44
CA GLU A 600 5.81 22.20 -4.31
C GLU A 600 4.29 22.42 -4.23
N GLN A 601 3.78 23.49 -3.61
CA GLN A 601 2.32 23.74 -3.52
C GLN A 601 1.65 23.95 -4.89
N VAL A 602 2.28 24.71 -5.78
CA VAL A 602 1.79 24.91 -7.17
C VAL A 602 1.82 23.60 -7.98
N ARG A 603 2.60 22.62 -7.52
CA ARG A 603 2.84 21.34 -8.18
C ARG A 603 2.06 20.17 -7.55
N SER A 604 1.69 20.30 -6.28
CA SER A 604 1.08 19.25 -5.45
C SER A 604 -0.33 18.89 -5.89
N ASP A 605 -1.02 19.79 -6.59
CA ASP A 605 -2.30 19.47 -7.23
C ASP A 605 -2.21 18.39 -8.32
N ALA A 606 -1.00 18.01 -8.78
CA ALA A 606 -0.84 17.16 -9.96
C ALA A 606 -0.77 15.65 -9.71
N THR A 607 -0.22 15.12 -8.60
CA THR A 607 -0.01 13.66 -8.43
C THR A 607 0.18 13.24 -6.97
N THR A 608 -0.65 12.31 -6.46
CA THR A 608 -0.51 11.69 -5.14
C THR A 608 0.02 10.26 -5.30
N PRO A 609 1.31 9.98 -5.01
CA PRO A 609 1.83 8.62 -4.99
C PRO A 609 1.13 7.75 -3.92
N PRO A 610 1.18 6.41 -3.99
CA PRO A 610 0.35 5.53 -3.15
C PRO A 610 0.60 5.73 -1.65
N PHE A 611 1.86 5.95 -1.28
CA PHE A 611 2.29 6.29 0.07
C PHE A 611 2.69 7.77 0.26
N GLY A 612 2.47 8.65 -0.73
CA GLY A 612 2.92 10.05 -0.64
C GLY A 612 1.90 11.12 -1.07
N SER A 613 2.33 12.37 -0.88
CA SER A 613 1.62 13.42 -0.11
C SER A 613 0.31 14.03 -0.62
N LEU A 614 -0.61 14.26 0.33
CA LEU A 614 -0.91 15.61 0.88
C LEU A 614 -1.43 15.45 2.31
N PRO A 615 -0.62 15.23 3.36
CA PRO A 615 -1.14 15.27 4.72
C PRO A 615 -1.24 16.74 5.15
N SER A 616 -1.99 17.57 4.41
CA SER A 616 -2.45 18.82 4.98
C SER A 616 -3.36 18.48 6.16
N PRO A 617 -3.45 19.34 7.18
CA PRO A 617 -4.36 19.09 8.29
C PRO A 617 -5.82 18.92 7.81
N GLU A 618 -6.26 19.65 6.77
CA GLU A 618 -7.58 19.43 6.14
C GLU A 618 -7.73 18.03 5.54
N CYS A 619 -6.70 17.55 4.83
CA CYS A 619 -6.73 16.24 4.18
C CYS A 619 -6.79 15.12 5.22
N LEU A 620 -6.03 15.23 6.32
CA LEU A 620 -6.10 14.26 7.43
C LEU A 620 -7.52 14.20 8.01
N LEU A 621 -8.14 15.35 8.27
CA LEU A 621 -9.53 15.42 8.76
C LEU A 621 -10.53 14.87 7.72
N LEU A 622 -10.35 15.17 6.44
CA LEU A 622 -11.20 14.65 5.36
C LEU A 622 -11.11 13.12 5.26
N VAL A 623 -9.90 12.55 5.26
CA VAL A 623 -9.68 11.10 5.23
C VAL A 623 -10.30 10.44 6.47
N ARG A 624 -10.14 11.04 7.65
CA ARG A 624 -10.78 10.58 8.89
C ARG A 624 -12.30 10.59 8.77
N ASN A 625 -12.88 11.68 8.30
CA ASN A 625 -14.33 11.82 8.14
C ASN A 625 -14.87 10.82 7.11
N CYS A 626 -14.16 10.61 6.00
CA CYS A 626 -14.51 9.60 5.00
C CYS A 626 -14.46 8.18 5.59
N LYS A 627 -13.37 7.82 6.30
CA LYS A 627 -13.20 6.51 6.95
C LYS A 627 -14.31 6.23 7.98
N LEU A 628 -14.71 7.23 8.76
CA LEU A 628 -15.76 7.08 9.75
C LEU A 628 -17.18 7.20 9.16
N ALA A 629 -17.36 7.88 8.03
CA ALA A 629 -18.65 7.92 7.31
C ALA A 629 -18.95 6.62 6.56
N SER A 630 -17.92 5.90 6.09
CA SER A 630 -18.06 4.55 5.51
C SER A 630 -18.22 3.45 6.56
N PHE A 631 -17.91 3.75 7.83
CA PHE A 631 -17.92 2.80 8.94
C PHE A 631 -19.28 2.07 9.03
N GLY A 632 -19.26 0.75 8.82
CA GLY A 632 -20.43 -0.12 8.90
C GLY A 632 -21.39 -0.10 7.70
N ARG A 633 -21.12 0.66 6.63
CA ARG A 633 -22.00 0.73 5.44
C ARG A 633 -21.91 -0.50 4.55
N THR A 634 -20.75 -1.14 4.48
CA THR A 634 -20.56 -2.37 3.72
C THR A 634 -20.33 -3.54 4.67
N GLU A 635 -20.72 -4.76 4.28
CA GLU A 635 -20.44 -5.97 5.08
C GLU A 635 -18.93 -6.16 5.29
N LYS A 636 -18.10 -5.73 4.32
CA LYS A 636 -16.64 -5.67 4.46
C LYS A 636 -16.20 -4.72 5.57
N ASP A 637 -16.80 -3.54 5.66
CA ASP A 637 -16.52 -2.61 6.76
C ASP A 637 -16.97 -3.20 8.10
N GLN A 638 -18.11 -3.88 8.15
CA GLN A 638 -18.57 -4.56 9.35
C GLN A 638 -17.63 -5.69 9.80
N GLN A 639 -17.08 -6.48 8.86
CA GLN A 639 -16.07 -7.49 9.17
C GLN A 639 -14.77 -6.87 9.68
N ARG A 640 -14.31 -5.76 9.09
CA ARG A 640 -13.17 -4.98 9.61
C ARG A 640 -13.45 -4.44 11.02
N LEU A 641 -14.67 -3.95 11.27
CA LEU A 641 -15.12 -3.54 12.60
C LEU A 641 -15.08 -4.67 13.62
N LYS A 642 -15.35 -5.93 13.22
CA LYS A 642 -15.26 -7.08 14.14
C LYS A 642 -13.84 -7.28 14.70
N ARG A 643 -12.81 -6.75 14.04
CA ARG A 643 -11.43 -6.77 14.54
C ARG A 643 -11.13 -5.64 15.50
N TRP A 644 -11.92 -4.57 15.50
CA TRP A 644 -11.75 -3.52 16.50
C TRP A 644 -12.20 -4.04 17.85
N PRO A 645 -11.41 -3.80 18.93
CA PRO A 645 -11.82 -4.13 20.28
C PRO A 645 -13.21 -3.58 20.55
N LYS A 646 -14.14 -4.42 21.02
CA LYS A 646 -15.54 -4.02 21.25
C LYS A 646 -15.68 -2.87 22.27
N ILE A 647 -14.66 -2.70 23.11
CA ILE A 647 -14.57 -1.61 24.10
C ILE A 647 -14.30 -0.23 23.46
N LEU A 648 -13.85 -0.19 22.20
CA LEU A 648 -13.56 1.06 21.49
C LEU A 648 -14.77 1.58 20.73
N CYS A 649 -15.12 2.84 20.99
CA CYS A 649 -16.09 3.60 20.19
C CYS A 649 -15.47 4.95 19.78
N PHE A 650 -15.36 5.20 18.48
CA PHE A 650 -14.93 6.48 17.93
C PHE A 650 -16.15 7.30 17.51
N SER A 651 -16.14 8.61 17.79
CA SER A 651 -17.23 9.49 17.35
C SER A 651 -17.30 9.52 15.83
N VAL A 652 -18.48 9.30 15.26
CA VAL A 652 -18.73 9.35 13.81
C VAL A 652 -18.91 10.79 13.31
N GLU A 653 -19.05 11.75 14.23
CA GLU A 653 -19.25 13.16 13.89
C GLU A 653 -18.07 13.73 13.10
N PRO A 654 -18.31 14.43 11.97
CA PRO A 654 -17.24 14.98 11.16
C PRO A 654 -16.52 16.12 11.88
N VAL A 655 -15.18 16.11 11.85
CA VAL A 655 -14.33 17.17 12.43
C VAL A 655 -13.73 17.99 11.29
N PHE A 656 -13.73 19.31 11.42
CA PHE A 656 -13.18 20.23 10.42
C PHE A 656 -12.14 21.15 11.05
N MET A 657 -11.29 21.79 10.24
CA MET A 657 -10.26 22.71 10.74
C MET A 657 -10.84 23.88 11.54
N ASP A 658 -12.06 24.30 11.24
CA ASP A 658 -12.75 25.37 11.98
C ASP A 658 -13.08 24.99 13.43
N SER A 659 -12.97 23.71 13.79
CA SER A 659 -13.07 23.24 15.19
C SER A 659 -11.86 23.64 16.05
N PHE A 660 -10.74 24.05 15.42
CA PHE A 660 -9.49 24.42 16.08
C PHE A 660 -9.06 25.83 15.64
N PRO A 661 -9.74 26.90 16.11
CA PRO A 661 -9.60 28.23 15.55
C PRO A 661 -8.18 28.81 15.64
N LYS A 662 -7.42 28.55 16.71
CA LYS A 662 -6.05 29.06 16.84
C LYS A 662 -5.06 28.28 15.98
N LEU A 663 -5.17 26.95 15.95
CA LEU A 663 -4.39 26.12 15.03
C LEU A 663 -4.67 26.49 13.57
N ASN A 664 -5.94 26.66 13.19
CA ASN A 664 -6.37 27.08 11.87
C ASN A 664 -5.84 28.48 11.53
N PHE A 665 -5.87 29.42 12.48
CA PHE A 665 -5.27 30.74 12.31
C PHE A 665 -3.76 30.66 12.09
N TRP A 666 -3.02 29.93 12.93
CA TRP A 666 -1.58 29.72 12.75
C TRP A 666 -1.28 29.06 11.40
N TYR A 667 -2.05 28.03 11.02
CA TYR A 667 -1.90 27.33 9.76
C TYR A 667 -2.09 28.25 8.55
N ARG A 668 -3.16 29.06 8.53
CA ARG A 668 -3.38 30.06 7.48
C ARG A 668 -2.24 31.08 7.44
N LYS A 669 -1.79 31.57 8.59
CA LYS A 669 -0.64 32.49 8.69
C LYS A 669 0.66 31.86 8.21
N HIS A 670 0.85 30.57 8.47
CA HIS A 670 1.98 29.79 8.00
C HIS A 670 1.95 29.63 6.48
N GLN A 671 0.79 29.30 5.89
CA GLN A 671 0.61 29.26 4.44
C GLN A 671 0.84 30.64 3.78
N GLU A 672 0.27 31.71 4.35
CA GLU A 672 0.49 33.08 3.88
C GLU A 672 1.98 33.46 3.90
N CYS A 673 2.68 33.08 4.97
CA CYS A 673 4.11 33.31 5.15
C CYS A 673 4.97 32.57 4.11
N ILE A 674 4.52 31.39 3.66
CA ILE A 674 5.17 30.62 2.59
C ILE A 674 4.89 31.28 1.23
N ALA A 675 3.65 31.72 0.98
CA ALA A 675 3.21 32.22 -0.32
C ALA A 675 3.60 33.67 -0.63
N SER A 676 3.72 34.55 0.37
CA SER A 676 3.81 36.00 0.15
C SER A 676 4.69 36.72 1.16
N PHE A 677 5.19 37.91 0.78
CA PHE A 677 5.83 38.81 1.73
C PHE A 677 4.85 39.17 2.83
N ARG A 678 5.27 38.99 4.09
CA ARG A 678 4.44 39.45 5.20
C ARG A 678 4.33 40.97 5.17
N SER A 679 3.12 41.47 5.42
CA SER A 679 2.93 42.88 5.74
C SER A 679 3.65 43.20 7.06
N GLY A 680 4.30 44.37 7.11
CA GLY A 680 5.03 44.82 8.30
C GLY A 680 4.13 44.92 9.53
N LEU A 681 4.74 44.84 10.73
CA LEU A 681 4.04 45.00 12.00
C LEU A 681 3.25 46.31 12.03
N VAL A 682 1.94 46.21 12.30
CA VAL A 682 1.11 47.38 12.59
C VAL A 682 1.42 47.83 14.03
N PRO A 683 1.90 49.07 14.25
CA PRO A 683 2.17 49.57 15.59
C PRO A 683 0.93 49.49 16.50
N GLY A 684 1.09 48.99 17.72
CA GLY A 684 0.02 48.99 18.75
C GLY A 684 -0.65 47.64 19.02
N ARG A 685 -0.26 46.55 18.35
CA ARG A 685 -0.73 45.19 18.70
C ARG A 685 0.09 44.57 19.85
N PRO A 686 -0.50 43.71 20.70
CA PRO A 686 0.20 42.99 21.77
C PRO A 686 1.44 42.22 21.29
N VAL A 687 1.39 41.73 20.05
CA VAL A 687 2.48 41.01 19.37
C VAL A 687 3.80 41.79 19.40
N ASN A 688 3.76 43.14 19.34
CA ASN A 688 4.99 43.96 19.37
C ASN A 688 5.79 43.76 20.67
N GLN A 689 5.09 43.69 21.82
CA GLN A 689 5.73 43.50 23.12
C GLN A 689 6.38 42.12 23.23
N ILE A 690 5.74 41.10 22.65
CA ILE A 690 6.28 39.74 22.56
C ILE A 690 7.54 39.74 21.68
N VAL A 691 7.50 40.39 20.51
CA VAL A 691 8.66 40.52 19.62
C VAL A 691 9.84 41.19 20.32
N ASP A 692 9.63 42.31 20.99
CA ASP A 692 10.68 43.03 21.73
C ASP A 692 11.29 42.19 22.85
N ALA A 693 10.46 41.43 23.57
CA ALA A 693 10.90 40.54 24.63
C ALA A 693 11.73 39.37 24.09
N LEU A 694 11.30 38.74 22.99
CA LEU A 694 12.02 37.65 22.33
C LEU A 694 13.34 38.13 21.73
N LEU A 695 13.38 39.29 21.08
CA LEU A 695 14.63 39.87 20.58
C LEU A 695 15.60 40.22 21.72
N SER A 696 15.08 40.74 22.83
CA SER A 696 15.87 41.00 24.03
C SER A 696 16.45 39.72 24.62
N MET A 697 15.68 38.63 24.64
CA MET A 697 16.16 37.31 25.04
C MET A 697 17.30 36.83 24.14
N MET A 698 17.10 36.87 22.82
CA MET A 698 18.06 36.32 21.85
C MET A 698 19.42 37.04 21.84
N PHE A 699 19.46 38.34 22.13
CA PHE A 699 20.65 39.16 21.86
C PHE A 699 21.24 39.90 23.08
N LYS A 700 20.65 39.80 24.27
CA LYS A 700 21.17 40.52 25.45
C LYS A 700 22.30 39.72 26.11
N LYS A 701 23.54 40.18 25.91
CA LYS A 701 24.74 39.67 26.57
C LYS A 701 24.58 39.68 28.10
N VAL A 702 24.78 38.52 28.74
CA VAL A 702 25.23 38.45 30.13
C VAL A 702 26.57 39.16 30.18
N SER A 703 26.57 40.43 30.62
CA SER A 703 27.79 41.16 30.93
C SER A 703 28.45 40.54 32.16
N ASN A 704 29.15 39.42 31.97
CA ASN A 704 30.11 38.91 32.94
C ASN A 704 31.28 39.90 33.02
N GLY A 705 31.53 40.37 34.24
CA GLY A 705 32.37 41.53 34.52
C GLY A 705 33.82 41.37 34.11
N VAL A 706 34.31 42.32 33.32
CA VAL A 706 35.67 42.86 33.40
C VAL A 706 35.59 44.35 33.07
N LYS A 707 35.35 45.19 34.08
CA LYS A 707 35.85 46.57 34.09
C LYS A 707 36.78 46.70 35.30
N PRO A 708 38.03 47.14 35.11
CA PRO A 708 39.00 47.22 36.19
C PRO A 708 38.63 48.36 37.15
N SER A 709 38.39 47.97 38.40
CA SER A 709 38.80 48.64 39.64
C SER A 709 38.75 50.18 39.69
N THR A 710 37.76 50.69 40.43
CA THR A 710 37.98 51.62 41.57
C THR A 710 36.79 51.49 42.54
N PRO A 711 37.00 51.15 43.83
CA PRO A 711 35.93 50.93 44.78
C PRO A 711 35.69 52.17 45.66
N THR A 712 34.43 52.56 45.84
CA THR A 712 34.01 53.38 46.99
C THR A 712 32.56 53.05 47.38
N THR A 713 32.48 52.11 48.33
CA THR A 713 31.73 52.14 49.60
C THR A 713 30.21 52.42 49.63
N SER A 714 29.53 51.53 50.36
CA SER A 714 28.15 51.56 50.91
C SER A 714 27.03 51.13 49.95
N GLY A 715 26.15 50.17 50.25
CA GLY A 715 25.92 49.32 51.42
C GLY A 715 24.68 48.43 51.17
N SER A 716 24.74 47.17 51.60
CA SER A 716 23.64 46.22 51.93
C SER A 716 22.57 45.83 50.88
N SER A 717 22.41 44.50 50.71
CA SER A 717 21.15 43.71 50.67
C SER A 717 20.92 42.85 49.41
N ASN A 718 21.28 41.56 49.54
CA ASN A 718 20.58 40.33 49.11
C ASN A 718 20.06 40.12 47.65
N SER A 719 20.26 38.86 47.21
CA SER A 719 19.71 38.14 46.04
C SER A 719 20.40 38.33 44.69
N SER A 720 21.40 37.48 44.42
CA SER A 720 21.89 37.16 43.08
C SER A 720 20.88 36.24 42.37
N GLY A 721 19.78 36.81 41.89
CA GLY A 721 18.84 36.17 40.95
C GLY A 721 19.03 36.76 39.56
N ASN A 722 19.17 35.91 38.55
CA ASN A 722 19.32 36.33 37.14
C ASN A 722 18.13 37.21 36.70
N ALA A 723 18.37 38.50 36.47
CA ALA A 723 17.35 39.44 35.98
C ALA A 723 16.76 39.09 34.60
N LEU A 724 17.36 38.14 33.87
CA LEU A 724 16.86 37.62 32.60
C LEU A 724 15.85 36.47 32.81
N ASP A 725 16.08 35.60 33.79
CA ASP A 725 15.11 34.56 34.21
C ASP A 725 13.81 35.21 34.70
N ASP A 726 13.92 36.33 35.40
CA ASP A 726 12.76 37.12 35.87
C ASP A 726 11.99 37.84 34.76
N ALA A 727 12.60 38.12 33.61
CA ALA A 727 11.93 38.76 32.47
C ALA A 727 11.26 37.74 31.54
N LEU A 728 11.85 36.54 31.41
CA LEU A 728 11.34 35.44 30.61
C LEU A 728 10.21 34.69 31.30
N MET A 729 10.31 34.50 32.62
CA MET A 729 9.19 34.03 33.45
C MET A 729 8.01 35.03 33.50
N LYS A 730 8.25 36.30 33.10
CA LYS A 730 7.19 37.32 32.97
C LYS A 730 6.46 37.26 31.64
N LEU A 731 6.94 36.53 30.63
CA LEU A 731 6.23 36.36 29.37
C LEU A 731 5.09 35.33 29.56
N LYS A 732 4.11 35.69 30.38
CA LYS A 732 2.91 34.90 30.70
C LYS A 732 1.91 34.96 29.54
N VAL A 733 2.33 34.48 28.37
CA VAL A 733 1.52 34.49 27.16
C VAL A 733 1.31 33.06 26.64
N PRO A 734 0.16 32.78 26.01
CA PRO A 734 -0.08 31.52 25.32
C PRO A 734 0.99 31.20 24.26
N ALA A 735 1.26 29.91 24.03
CA ALA A 735 2.25 29.49 23.04
C ALA A 735 1.88 29.93 21.61
N TRP A 736 0.58 29.99 21.29
CA TRP A 736 0.11 30.50 20.00
C TRP A 736 0.52 31.94 19.72
N ASP A 737 0.50 32.80 20.75
CA ASP A 737 0.88 34.22 20.63
C ASP A 737 2.39 34.36 20.40
N ILE A 738 3.20 33.48 21.01
CA ILE A 738 4.64 33.38 20.75
C ILE A 738 4.87 32.95 19.28
N LEU A 739 4.17 31.90 18.82
CA LEU A 739 4.31 31.41 17.44
C LEU A 739 3.89 32.46 16.40
N GLU A 740 2.91 33.31 16.68
CA GLU A 740 2.52 34.44 15.83
C GLU A 740 3.63 35.52 15.71
N ALA A 741 4.37 35.74 16.80
CA ALA A 741 5.43 36.75 16.88
C ALA A 741 6.73 36.32 16.18
N ILE A 742 7.05 35.02 16.16
CA ILE A 742 8.33 34.49 15.67
C ILE A 742 8.72 34.98 14.26
N PRO A 743 7.85 34.98 13.22
CA PRO A 743 8.26 35.43 11.89
C PRO A 743 8.82 36.86 11.88
N PHE A 744 8.29 37.74 12.72
CA PHE A 744 8.78 39.11 12.85
C PHE A 744 10.12 39.20 13.60
N VAL A 745 10.30 38.35 14.61
CA VAL A 745 11.58 38.19 15.31
C VAL A 745 12.66 37.72 14.34
N LEU A 746 12.35 36.75 13.49
CA LEU A 746 13.27 36.21 12.48
C LEU A 746 13.61 37.24 11.40
N ASP A 747 12.63 37.98 10.89
CA ASP A 747 12.85 39.07 9.93
C ASP A 747 13.81 40.13 10.51
N SER A 748 13.55 40.54 11.76
CA SER A 748 14.39 41.52 12.47
C SER A 748 15.80 41.00 12.75
N ALA A 749 15.93 39.72 13.14
CA ALA A 749 17.20 39.07 13.45
C ALA A 749 18.06 38.85 12.18
N LEU A 750 17.47 38.32 11.11
CA LEU A 750 18.14 38.17 9.81
C LEU A 750 18.58 39.52 9.24
N THR A 751 17.69 40.51 9.28
CA THR A 751 17.98 41.88 8.83
C THR A 751 19.12 42.49 9.62
N SER A 752 19.08 42.42 10.95
CA SER A 752 20.14 42.96 11.83
C SER A 752 21.50 42.33 11.55
N CYS A 753 21.53 41.01 11.31
CA CYS A 753 22.75 40.29 11.00
C CYS A 753 23.26 40.62 9.58
N ALA A 754 22.37 40.75 8.59
CA ALA A 754 22.75 41.12 7.22
C ALA A 754 23.32 42.55 7.12
N TYR A 755 22.87 43.47 7.98
CA TYR A 755 23.41 44.82 8.12
C TYR A 755 24.60 44.93 9.09
N GLY A 756 25.09 43.82 9.64
CA GLY A 756 26.26 43.77 10.51
C GLY A 756 26.05 44.35 11.92
N LYS A 757 24.80 44.54 12.35
CA LYS A 757 24.48 45.00 13.72
C LYS A 757 24.64 43.89 14.77
N THR A 758 24.43 42.65 14.35
CA THR A 758 24.62 41.44 15.15
C THR A 758 25.58 40.51 14.43
N SER A 759 26.48 39.85 15.17
CA SER A 759 27.35 38.83 14.58
C SER A 759 26.57 37.57 14.18
N THR A 760 27.09 36.80 13.21
CA THR A 760 26.52 35.50 12.81
C THR A 760 26.47 34.51 13.97
N ARG A 761 27.46 34.55 14.87
CA ARG A 761 27.48 33.76 16.10
C ARG A 761 26.36 34.15 17.05
N GLU A 762 26.14 35.43 17.27
CA GLU A 762 25.03 35.92 18.11
C GLU A 762 23.67 35.55 17.52
N LEU A 763 23.52 35.56 16.18
CA LEU A 763 22.32 35.06 15.50
C LEU A 763 22.11 33.56 15.76
N ALA A 764 23.14 32.73 15.57
CA ALA A 764 23.02 31.29 15.79
C ALA A 764 22.71 30.93 17.25
N THR A 765 23.33 31.62 18.22
CA THR A 765 23.03 31.42 19.64
C THR A 765 21.64 31.94 19.99
N GLY A 766 21.24 33.12 19.50
CA GLY A 766 19.90 33.64 19.76
C GLY A 766 18.80 32.75 19.19
N LEU A 767 18.98 32.22 17.98
CA LEU A 767 18.05 31.24 17.41
C LEU A 767 17.98 29.95 18.24
N LYS A 768 19.12 29.52 18.81
CA LYS A 768 19.17 28.40 19.73
C LYS A 768 18.42 28.70 21.02
N ASP A 769 18.64 29.86 21.62
CA ASP A 769 17.98 30.26 22.86
C ASP A 769 16.46 30.34 22.68
N LEU A 770 15.98 30.82 21.52
CA LEU A 770 14.57 30.81 21.15
C LEU A 770 14.00 29.38 21.04
N ALA A 771 14.76 28.47 20.42
CA ALA A 771 14.36 27.09 20.25
C ALA A 771 14.41 26.28 21.56
N ASP A 772 15.40 26.53 22.42
CA ASP A 772 15.49 25.91 23.74
C ASP A 772 14.37 26.46 24.67
N PHE A 773 13.95 27.72 24.51
CA PHE A 773 12.84 28.32 25.25
C PHE A 773 11.46 27.76 24.84
N LEU A 774 11.22 27.64 23.54
CA LEU A 774 9.99 27.05 23.00
C LEU A 774 10.34 26.17 21.80
N PRO A 775 10.51 24.85 21.96
CA PRO A 775 10.93 23.96 20.87
C PRO A 775 10.01 23.97 19.65
N ALA A 776 8.72 24.23 19.82
CA ALA A 776 7.77 24.43 18.71
C ALA A 776 8.17 25.59 17.76
N SER A 777 8.98 26.55 18.21
CA SER A 777 9.48 27.66 17.38
C SER A 777 10.30 27.19 16.19
N LEU A 778 10.98 26.04 16.29
CA LEU A 778 11.79 25.44 15.24
C LEU A 778 11.03 25.24 13.93
N VAL A 779 9.73 24.96 14.03
CA VAL A 779 8.83 24.77 12.90
C VAL A 779 8.67 26.08 12.14
N THR A 780 8.31 27.15 12.86
CA THR A 780 8.16 28.48 12.27
C THR A 780 9.48 29.01 11.72
N ILE A 781 10.61 28.72 12.38
CA ILE A 781 11.96 29.01 11.88
C ILE A 781 12.21 28.33 10.55
N ALA A 782 11.99 27.01 10.48
CA ALA A 782 12.20 26.23 9.27
C ALA A 782 11.33 26.76 8.11
N SER A 783 10.04 27.01 8.34
CA SER A 783 9.13 27.49 7.30
C SER A 783 9.44 28.90 6.82
N TYR A 784 9.75 29.81 7.74
CA TYR A 784 10.13 31.18 7.39
C TYR A 784 11.44 31.19 6.58
N PHE A 785 12.47 30.46 7.02
CA PHE A 785 13.72 30.35 6.28
C PHE A 785 13.53 29.68 4.92
N SER A 786 12.69 28.64 4.81
CA SER A 786 12.35 27.99 3.54
C SER A 786 11.73 28.98 2.54
N ALA A 787 10.82 29.83 3.03
CA ALA A 787 10.17 30.84 2.22
C ALA A 787 11.16 31.93 1.77
N GLU A 788 12.03 32.42 2.66
CA GLU A 788 13.05 33.41 2.35
C GLU A 788 14.13 32.90 1.38
N VAL A 789 14.52 31.62 1.48
CA VAL A 789 15.41 30.97 0.51
C VAL A 789 14.75 30.93 -0.86
N THR A 790 13.48 30.55 -0.92
CA THR A 790 12.73 30.47 -2.18
C THR A 790 12.53 31.85 -2.83
N ARG A 791 12.40 32.90 -2.01
CA ARG A 791 12.33 34.29 -2.48
C ARG A 791 13.62 34.80 -3.11
N GLY A 792 14.78 34.30 -2.67
CA GLY A 792 16.08 34.62 -3.28
C GLY A 792 16.54 36.07 -3.14
N ILE A 793 16.09 36.79 -2.11
CA ILE A 793 16.35 38.25 -1.94
C ILE A 793 17.65 38.53 -1.19
N TRP A 794 18.05 37.60 -0.34
CA TRP A 794 19.23 37.74 0.50
C TRP A 794 20.51 37.50 -0.29
N LYS A 795 21.55 38.29 0.00
CA LYS A 795 22.89 38.05 -0.55
C LYS A 795 23.40 36.68 -0.09
N PRO A 796 24.06 35.89 -0.96
CA PRO A 796 24.68 34.63 -0.57
C PRO A 796 25.73 34.83 0.54
N SER A 797 25.84 33.84 1.43
CA SER A 797 26.80 33.80 2.53
C SER A 797 27.99 32.94 2.18
N PHE A 798 29.20 33.46 2.42
CA PHE A 798 30.45 32.74 2.21
C PHE A 798 30.75 31.83 3.40
N MET A 799 30.88 30.53 3.16
CA MET A 799 31.15 29.50 4.17
C MET A 799 32.67 29.41 4.47
N ASN A 800 33.21 30.50 5.01
CA ASN A 800 34.66 30.77 5.12
C ASN A 800 35.33 30.25 6.40
N GLY A 801 34.57 29.75 7.37
CA GLY A 801 35.07 29.28 8.67
C GLY A 801 35.19 30.38 9.73
N THR A 802 35.12 31.66 9.37
CA THR A 802 35.16 32.79 10.30
C THR A 802 33.76 33.24 10.68
N ASP A 803 32.94 33.56 9.67
CA ASP A 803 31.57 34.03 9.87
C ASP A 803 30.59 32.86 9.89
N TRP A 804 30.84 31.88 9.04
CA TRP A 804 30.01 30.68 8.88
C TRP A 804 30.88 29.42 8.88
N PRO A 805 30.36 28.26 9.32
CA PRO A 805 31.12 26.99 9.31
C PRO A 805 31.69 26.65 7.92
N SER A 806 32.94 26.18 7.81
CA SER A 806 33.54 25.88 6.50
C SER A 806 33.35 24.42 6.06
N PRO A 807 32.81 24.14 4.85
CA PRO A 807 32.71 22.79 4.30
C PRO A 807 34.02 22.30 3.64
N ALA A 808 35.03 23.17 3.52
CA ALA A 808 36.22 22.97 2.67
C ALA A 808 36.96 21.64 2.94
N ALA A 809 36.96 21.17 4.20
CA ALA A 809 37.62 19.93 4.58
C ALA A 809 37.05 18.66 3.90
N ASN A 810 35.75 18.66 3.57
CA ASN A 810 35.05 17.45 3.10
C ASN A 810 34.35 17.63 1.74
N LEU A 811 34.11 18.87 1.27
CA LEU A 811 33.25 19.13 0.11
C LEU A 811 33.70 18.37 -1.16
N ALA A 812 34.95 18.52 -1.56
CA ALA A 812 35.49 17.83 -2.74
C ALA A 812 35.42 16.30 -2.62
N HIS A 813 35.65 15.78 -1.41
CA HIS A 813 35.55 14.35 -1.14
C HIS A 813 34.10 13.85 -1.27
N ILE A 814 33.14 14.61 -0.73
CA ILE A 814 31.71 14.29 -0.79
C ILE A 814 31.19 14.35 -2.23
N GLU A 815 31.57 15.37 -3.00
CA GLU A 815 31.20 15.44 -4.43
C GLU A 815 31.75 14.24 -5.21
N GLN A 816 33.00 13.84 -4.93
CA GLN A 816 33.58 12.64 -5.52
C GLN A 816 32.84 11.37 -5.10
N GLN A 817 32.43 11.26 -3.83
CA GLN A 817 31.64 10.14 -3.34
C GLN A 817 30.25 10.08 -3.98
N ILE A 818 29.57 11.22 -4.13
CA ILE A 818 28.28 11.33 -4.84
C ILE A 818 28.46 10.85 -6.28
N LYS A 819 29.49 11.33 -6.99
CA LYS A 819 29.81 10.87 -8.36
C LYS A 819 30.03 9.36 -8.43
N LYS A 820 30.72 8.77 -7.44
CA LYS A 820 30.94 7.31 -7.36
C LYS A 820 29.63 6.53 -7.14
N ILE A 821 28.76 7.00 -6.25
CA ILE A 821 27.43 6.37 -6.02
C ILE A 821 26.61 6.41 -7.30
N LEU A 822 26.52 7.57 -7.95
CA LEU A 822 25.73 7.74 -9.17
C LEU A 822 26.30 6.90 -10.33
N ALA A 823 27.62 6.89 -10.51
CA ALA A 823 28.28 6.05 -11.51
C ALA A 823 28.03 4.55 -11.27
N ALA A 824 28.00 4.09 -10.01
CA ALA A 824 27.67 2.71 -9.68
C ALA A 824 26.22 2.33 -10.08
N THR A 825 25.32 3.31 -10.14
CA THR A 825 23.96 3.13 -10.65
C THR A 825 23.82 3.36 -12.17
N GLY A 826 24.91 3.56 -12.90
CA GLY A 826 24.89 3.84 -14.34
C GLY A 826 24.49 5.28 -14.70
N VAL A 827 24.54 6.20 -13.73
CA VAL A 827 24.23 7.63 -13.93
C VAL A 827 25.54 8.42 -14.03
N ASN A 828 25.75 9.06 -15.17
CA ASN A 828 26.88 9.95 -15.44
C ASN A 828 26.44 11.40 -15.22
N VAL A 829 27.11 12.09 -14.30
CA VAL A 829 26.88 13.52 -14.03
C VAL A 829 28.03 14.32 -14.64
N PRO A 830 27.75 15.37 -15.44
CA PRO A 830 28.79 16.27 -15.92
C PRO A 830 29.59 16.82 -14.74
N SER A 831 30.92 16.83 -14.83
CA SER A 831 31.74 17.62 -13.93
C SER A 831 31.45 19.09 -14.18
N LEU A 832 30.87 19.79 -13.21
CA LEU A 832 30.90 21.25 -13.20
C LEU A 832 32.37 21.68 -13.02
N ASP A 833 32.81 22.64 -13.82
CA ASP A 833 34.14 23.24 -13.68
C ASP A 833 34.26 23.82 -12.27
N ILE A 834 35.22 23.29 -11.52
CA ILE A 834 35.63 23.84 -10.23
C ILE A 834 36.34 25.14 -10.58
N ASP A 835 35.66 26.28 -10.48
CA ASP A 835 36.35 27.56 -10.47
C ASP A 835 37.10 27.65 -9.12
N GLY A 836 38.33 27.15 -9.15
CA GLY A 836 39.18 26.93 -8.00
C GLY A 836 39.65 28.27 -7.43
N ASP A 837 39.13 28.60 -6.25
CA ASP A 837 39.67 29.49 -5.19
C ASP A 837 38.56 30.27 -4.45
N SER A 838 37.32 30.24 -4.93
CA SER A 838 36.20 30.91 -4.25
C SER A 838 35.58 30.05 -3.13
N PRO A 839 35.29 30.62 -1.93
CA PRO A 839 34.65 29.87 -0.85
C PRO A 839 33.22 29.49 -1.22
N ALA A 840 32.81 28.27 -0.83
CA ALA A 840 31.46 27.75 -1.05
C ALA A 840 30.39 28.71 -0.48
N THR A 841 29.29 28.88 -1.21
CA THR A 841 28.22 29.81 -0.81
C THR A 841 26.90 29.10 -0.54
N LEU A 842 26.14 29.59 0.45
CA LEU A 842 24.75 29.20 0.72
C LEU A 842 23.87 30.45 0.73
N PRO A 843 22.58 30.36 0.37
CA PRO A 843 21.62 31.41 0.70
C PRO A 843 21.66 31.75 2.19
N PHE A 844 21.63 33.05 2.53
CA PHE A 844 21.83 33.50 3.92
C PHE A 844 20.87 32.85 4.95
N PRO A 845 19.55 32.74 4.71
CA PRO A 845 18.67 32.04 5.66
C PRO A 845 19.01 30.56 5.79
N LEU A 846 19.49 29.90 4.73
CA LEU A 846 19.96 28.51 4.80
C LEU A 846 21.26 28.39 5.60
N ALA A 847 22.19 29.34 5.45
CA ALA A 847 23.41 29.38 6.27
C ALA A 847 23.08 29.55 7.77
N ALA A 848 22.13 30.42 8.10
CA ALA A 848 21.60 30.59 9.45
C ALA A 848 20.95 29.30 9.97
N PHE A 849 20.12 28.65 9.14
CA PHE A 849 19.42 27.42 9.52
C PHE A 849 20.39 26.27 9.83
N VAL A 850 21.33 26.02 8.92
CA VAL A 850 22.34 24.96 9.10
C VAL A 850 23.17 25.24 10.34
N SER A 851 23.55 26.49 10.58
CA SER A 851 24.32 26.88 11.76
C SER A 851 23.55 26.63 13.06
N LEU A 852 22.25 26.94 13.11
CA LEU A 852 21.37 26.57 14.22
C LEU A 852 21.37 25.06 14.45
N THR A 853 21.14 24.27 13.40
CA THR A 853 21.02 22.81 13.54
C THR A 853 22.31 22.15 14.05
N LEU A 854 23.48 22.69 13.66
CA LEU A 854 24.80 22.23 14.12
C LEU A 854 25.09 22.53 15.60
N THR A 855 24.32 23.42 16.24
CA THR A 855 24.46 23.73 17.67
C THR A 855 23.92 22.62 18.58
N TYR A 856 22.99 21.79 18.10
CA TYR A 856 22.44 20.69 18.88
C TYR A 856 23.46 19.56 19.09
N LYS A 857 23.40 18.93 20.27
CA LYS A 857 24.04 17.64 20.53
C LYS A 857 23.08 16.53 20.09
N LEU A 858 23.60 15.39 19.64
CA LEU A 858 22.78 14.21 19.34
C LEU A 858 22.57 13.40 20.63
N ASP A 859 21.65 13.86 21.47
CA ASP A 859 21.17 13.13 22.64
C ASP A 859 19.68 12.82 22.50
N LYS A 860 19.14 12.01 23.42
CA LYS A 860 17.73 11.58 23.37
C LYS A 860 16.74 12.75 23.53
N ALA A 861 17.16 13.86 24.13
CA ALA A 861 16.28 15.00 24.38
C ALA A 861 16.11 15.87 23.13
N THR A 862 17.16 16.01 22.33
CA THR A 862 17.15 16.83 21.10
C THR A 862 16.74 16.05 19.85
N GLU A 863 16.81 14.71 19.90
CA GLU A 863 16.51 13.82 18.79
C GLU A 863 15.11 14.06 18.17
N PRO A 864 14.02 14.23 18.94
CA PRO A 864 12.70 14.52 18.36
C PRO A 864 12.68 15.82 17.55
N PHE A 865 13.41 16.85 17.99
CA PHE A 865 13.47 18.15 17.33
C PHE A 865 14.32 18.10 16.05
N LEU A 866 15.47 17.41 16.09
CA LEU A 866 16.29 17.18 14.91
C LEU A 866 15.55 16.33 13.87
N ALA A 867 14.83 15.30 14.30
CA ALA A 867 13.99 14.48 13.42
C ALA A 867 12.88 15.30 12.73
N LEU A 868 12.37 16.34 13.39
CA LEU A 868 11.37 17.26 12.84
C LEU A 868 11.96 18.24 11.81
N ILE A 869 13.11 18.88 12.11
CA ILE A 869 13.67 19.94 11.25
C ILE A 869 14.62 19.45 10.15
N ALA A 870 15.24 18.28 10.31
CA ALA A 870 16.18 17.75 9.33
C ALA A 870 15.55 17.53 7.95
N PRO A 871 14.33 16.98 7.82
CA PRO A 871 13.62 16.91 6.53
C PRO A 871 13.45 18.28 5.88
N ALA A 872 13.08 19.30 6.66
CA ALA A 872 12.91 20.67 6.15
C ALA A 872 14.22 21.28 5.64
N MET A 873 15.30 21.16 6.40
CA MET A 873 16.61 21.62 5.97
C MET A 873 17.08 20.91 4.70
N ASN A 874 16.84 19.59 4.61
CA ASN A 874 17.17 18.79 3.44
C ASN A 874 16.37 19.23 2.21
N ALA A 875 15.06 19.42 2.37
CA ALA A 875 14.16 19.91 1.32
C ALA A 875 14.61 21.27 0.78
N VAL A 876 14.84 22.25 1.67
CA VAL A 876 15.33 23.59 1.30
C VAL A 876 16.66 23.52 0.58
N ALA A 877 17.64 22.80 1.13
CA ALA A 877 18.96 22.68 0.53
C ALA A 877 18.93 21.94 -0.82
N SER A 878 17.97 21.03 -1.02
CA SER A 878 17.78 20.31 -2.29
C SER A 878 17.16 21.17 -3.40
N GLY A 879 16.28 22.11 -3.03
CA GLY A 879 15.66 23.07 -3.96
C GLY A 879 16.60 24.20 -4.38
N CYS A 880 17.70 24.42 -3.64
CA CYS A 880 18.74 25.37 -4.00
C CYS A 880 19.63 24.87 -5.15
N PRO A 881 20.32 25.76 -5.89
CA PRO A 881 21.32 25.37 -6.87
C PRO A 881 22.42 24.48 -6.26
N TRP A 882 22.86 23.48 -7.02
CA TRP A 882 24.05 22.70 -6.68
C TRP A 882 25.27 23.65 -6.52
N PRO A 883 26.15 23.46 -5.50
CA PRO A 883 26.25 22.34 -4.56
C PRO A 883 25.68 22.60 -3.15
N SER A 884 24.51 23.24 -3.01
CA SER A 884 23.95 23.60 -1.68
C SER A 884 23.78 22.42 -0.71
N LEU A 885 23.11 21.32 -1.10
CA LEU A 885 22.98 20.15 -0.22
C LEU A 885 24.32 19.44 0.05
N PRO A 886 25.24 19.26 -0.93
CA PRO A 886 26.61 18.82 -0.64
C PRO A 886 27.35 19.68 0.40
N ILE A 887 27.16 21.00 0.39
CA ILE A 887 27.72 21.88 1.43
C ILE A 887 27.11 21.56 2.81
N VAL A 888 25.79 21.50 2.92
CA VAL A 888 25.10 21.15 4.18
C VAL A 888 25.55 19.79 4.70
N THR A 889 25.63 18.82 3.81
CA THR A 889 26.11 17.45 4.05
C THR A 889 27.54 17.46 4.58
N SER A 890 28.42 18.27 3.96
CA SER A 890 29.81 18.41 4.39
C SER A 890 29.95 18.87 5.83
N LEU A 891 29.12 19.83 6.24
CA LEU A 891 29.10 20.36 7.60
C LEU A 891 28.56 19.36 8.62
N TRP A 892 27.47 18.65 8.27
CA TRP A 892 26.91 17.63 9.15
C TRP A 892 27.82 16.40 9.31
N ILE A 893 28.56 16.02 8.27
CA ILE A 893 29.56 14.95 8.35
C ILE A 893 30.74 15.32 9.26
N GLN A 894 31.13 16.60 9.31
CA GLN A 894 32.13 17.07 10.29
C GLN A 894 31.63 16.87 11.72
N LYS A 895 30.34 17.09 11.96
CA LYS A 895 29.71 16.93 13.28
C LYS A 895 29.47 15.46 13.63
N VAL A 896 29.02 14.65 12.67
CA VAL A 896 28.50 13.29 12.89
C VAL A 896 29.05 12.33 11.83
N LYS A 897 30.33 11.97 11.99
CA LYS A 897 31.03 11.09 11.04
C LYS A 897 30.35 9.72 10.84
N ARG A 898 29.71 9.18 11.88
CA ARG A 898 29.04 7.87 11.86
C ARG A 898 27.87 7.78 10.87
N TRP A 899 27.28 8.91 10.46
CA TRP A 899 26.15 8.96 9.53
C TRP A 899 26.57 9.41 8.12
N SER A 900 27.86 9.37 7.81
CA SER A 900 28.39 9.87 6.53
C SER A 900 27.73 9.22 5.32
N ASN A 901 27.57 7.89 5.32
CA ASN A 901 26.97 7.18 4.19
C ASN A 901 25.52 7.62 3.94
N TYR A 902 24.75 7.83 5.02
CA TYR A 902 23.38 8.33 4.93
C TYR A 902 23.33 9.73 4.32
N PHE A 903 24.14 10.65 4.85
CA PHE A 903 24.16 12.03 4.37
C PHE A 903 24.59 12.12 2.90
N VAL A 904 25.66 11.41 2.51
CA VAL A 904 26.16 11.38 1.13
C VAL A 904 25.11 10.81 0.17
N LEU A 905 24.40 9.75 0.58
CA LEU A 905 23.32 9.18 -0.22
C LEU A 905 22.14 10.15 -0.34
N SER A 906 21.74 10.82 0.75
CA SER A 906 20.72 11.89 0.68
C SER A 906 21.13 13.02 -0.27
N ALA A 907 22.40 13.46 -0.19
CA ALA A 907 22.96 14.52 -1.04
C ALA A 907 22.92 14.19 -2.53
N SER A 908 23.11 12.90 -2.88
CA SER A 908 23.07 12.44 -4.27
C SER A 908 21.73 12.71 -4.97
N SER A 909 20.63 12.83 -4.21
CA SER A 909 19.28 13.06 -4.74
C SER A 909 19.13 14.41 -5.44
N THR A 910 19.90 15.43 -5.04
CA THR A 910 19.82 16.78 -5.66
C THR A 910 20.17 16.81 -7.13
N VAL A 911 21.00 15.88 -7.60
CA VAL A 911 21.41 15.81 -9.01
C VAL A 911 20.18 15.61 -9.91
N PHE A 912 19.21 14.82 -9.46
CA PHE A 912 18.01 14.49 -10.22
C PHE A 912 16.99 15.64 -10.24
N HIS A 913 17.06 16.56 -9.28
CA HIS A 913 16.24 17.77 -9.30
C HIS A 913 16.65 18.70 -10.45
N HIS A 914 17.95 18.75 -10.76
CA HIS A 914 18.54 19.68 -11.73
C HIS A 914 18.84 19.06 -13.10
N ASN A 915 18.92 17.73 -13.21
CA ASN A 915 19.32 17.04 -14.43
C ASN A 915 18.29 15.98 -14.88
N LYS A 916 17.54 16.30 -15.94
CA LYS A 916 16.54 15.38 -16.54
C LYS A 916 17.18 14.14 -17.16
N ASP A 917 18.37 14.26 -17.75
CA ASP A 917 19.07 13.13 -18.36
C ASP A 917 19.51 12.12 -17.28
N ALA A 918 19.83 12.58 -16.08
CA ALA A 918 20.14 11.70 -14.95
C ALA A 918 18.93 10.82 -14.56
N ILE A 919 17.71 11.37 -14.64
CA ILE A 919 16.46 10.61 -14.40
C ILE A 919 16.30 9.52 -15.47
N ALA A 920 16.47 9.88 -16.75
CA ALA A 920 16.36 8.92 -17.85
C ALA A 920 17.42 7.80 -17.75
N GLN A 921 18.66 8.14 -17.36
CA GLN A 921 19.74 7.18 -17.12
C GLN A 921 19.42 6.24 -15.94
N LEU A 922 18.90 6.78 -14.83
CA LEU A 922 18.52 5.97 -13.67
C LEU A 922 17.36 5.01 -14.00
N LEU A 923 16.33 5.49 -14.70
CA LEU A 923 15.24 4.65 -15.18
C LEU A 923 15.77 3.55 -16.11
N LYS A 924 16.63 3.90 -17.06
CA LYS A 924 17.26 2.91 -17.96
C LYS A 924 18.08 1.88 -17.17
N SER A 925 18.78 2.31 -16.12
CA SER A 925 19.51 1.42 -15.22
C SER A 925 18.60 0.47 -14.43
N CYS A 926 17.44 0.95 -13.95
CA CYS A 926 16.43 0.11 -13.31
C CYS A 926 15.93 -0.99 -14.27
N PHE A 927 15.58 -0.62 -15.52
CA PHE A 927 15.18 -1.59 -16.55
C PHE A 927 16.31 -2.58 -16.88
N THR A 928 17.53 -2.07 -17.07
CA THR A 928 18.69 -2.88 -17.41
C THR A 928 19.02 -3.90 -16.32
N SER A 929 19.01 -3.47 -15.06
CA SER A 929 19.29 -4.31 -13.89
C SER A 929 18.21 -5.36 -13.67
N THR A 930 16.94 -4.97 -13.81
CA THR A 930 15.81 -5.91 -13.68
C THR A 930 15.80 -6.95 -14.80
N LEU A 931 16.09 -6.56 -16.04
CA LEU A 931 16.00 -7.44 -17.20
C LEU A 931 17.31 -8.18 -17.53
N GLY A 932 18.41 -7.87 -16.83
CA GLY A 932 19.74 -8.42 -17.08
C GLY A 932 20.36 -7.98 -18.42
N LEU A 933 19.99 -6.80 -18.93
CA LEU A 933 20.38 -6.30 -20.26
C LEU A 933 21.73 -5.57 -20.25
N GLY A 934 22.79 -6.20 -19.74
CA GLY A 934 24.15 -5.62 -19.72
C GLY A 934 25.09 -6.25 -20.76
N TYR A 935 25.88 -5.44 -21.47
CA TYR A 935 27.02 -5.94 -22.24
C TYR A 935 28.20 -6.17 -21.27
N GLY A 936 28.53 -7.43 -20.95
CA GLY A 936 29.87 -7.73 -20.40
C GLY A 936 30.03 -8.72 -19.24
N SER A 937 29.01 -9.43 -18.76
CA SER A 937 29.22 -10.48 -17.75
C SER A 937 28.40 -11.74 -18.04
N ILE A 938 29.05 -12.89 -17.88
CA ILE A 938 28.47 -14.25 -17.99
C ILE A 938 27.49 -14.52 -16.82
N TYR A 939 27.41 -13.61 -15.83
CA TYR A 939 26.58 -13.67 -14.62
C TYR A 939 25.47 -12.60 -14.56
N ASN A 940 24.87 -12.21 -15.69
CA ASN A 940 23.74 -11.26 -15.68
C ASN A 940 22.43 -11.94 -15.24
N ASN A 941 22.33 -12.31 -13.97
CA ASN A 941 21.05 -12.67 -13.36
C ASN A 941 20.33 -11.35 -13.01
N GLY A 942 19.47 -10.90 -13.91
CA GLY A 942 18.53 -9.82 -13.61
C GLY A 942 17.52 -10.24 -12.52
N GLY A 943 16.66 -9.32 -12.13
CA GLY A 943 15.58 -9.57 -11.18
C GLY A 943 15.63 -8.63 -9.99
N VAL A 944 14.95 -9.01 -8.91
CA VAL A 944 14.78 -8.12 -7.74
C VAL A 944 16.10 -7.79 -7.06
N SER A 945 17.00 -8.76 -6.88
CA SER A 945 18.30 -8.55 -6.22
C SER A 945 19.20 -7.59 -7.01
N ALA A 946 19.14 -7.61 -8.34
CA ALA A 946 19.89 -6.65 -9.16
C ALA A 946 19.30 -5.23 -9.08
N LEU A 947 17.98 -5.10 -8.93
CA LEU A 947 17.30 -3.81 -8.83
C LEU A 947 17.40 -3.18 -7.43
N LEU A 948 17.23 -3.99 -6.37
CA LEU A 948 17.12 -3.52 -4.98
C LEU A 948 18.31 -3.89 -4.09
N GLY A 949 19.26 -4.67 -4.61
CA GLY A 949 20.35 -5.23 -3.83
C GLY A 949 19.95 -6.54 -3.14
N ASP A 950 20.95 -7.33 -2.81
CA ASP A 950 20.83 -8.61 -2.12
C ASP A 950 21.05 -8.49 -0.59
N GLY A 951 21.36 -7.28 -0.10
CA GLY A 951 21.71 -7.04 1.31
C GLY A 951 23.10 -7.56 1.70
N SER A 952 23.73 -8.41 0.90
CA SER A 952 25.02 -9.08 1.17
C SER A 952 26.26 -8.19 1.00
N VAL A 953 26.10 -6.87 0.86
CA VAL A 953 27.22 -5.95 0.60
C VAL A 953 27.95 -5.62 1.91
N SER A 954 28.70 -6.60 2.39
CA SER A 954 29.70 -6.52 3.45
C SER A 954 30.93 -7.34 3.02
N ARG A 955 31.88 -6.66 2.37
CA ARG A 955 33.32 -7.04 2.30
C ARG A 955 34.23 -6.07 1.52
N ILE A 956 33.75 -4.91 1.06
CA ILE A 956 34.66 -3.89 0.52
C ILE A 956 35.22 -3.07 1.68
N SER A 957 36.40 -3.46 2.15
CA SER A 957 37.24 -2.66 3.05
C SER A 957 37.40 -1.23 2.49
N ASN A 958 36.96 -0.23 3.25
CA ASN A 958 37.15 1.21 3.03
C ASN A 958 36.43 1.88 1.83
N GLY A 959 35.28 1.36 1.37
CA GLY A 959 34.48 1.99 0.30
C GLY A 959 32.97 2.08 0.59
N ILE A 960 32.27 3.04 -0.02
CA ILE A 960 30.79 3.11 -0.01
C ILE A 960 30.25 1.87 -0.75
N SER A 961 29.33 1.13 -0.12
CA SER A 961 28.63 0.01 -0.75
C SER A 961 27.87 0.50 -1.99
N PRO A 962 27.99 -0.15 -3.16
CA PRO A 962 27.19 0.21 -4.33
C PRO A 962 25.71 0.22 -3.97
N VAL A 963 25.04 1.35 -4.26
CA VAL A 963 23.59 1.49 -4.07
C VAL A 963 22.91 0.89 -5.29
N ALA A 964 21.90 0.04 -5.07
CA ALA A 964 21.14 -0.53 -6.17
C ALA A 964 20.26 0.55 -6.86
N PRO A 965 20.10 0.53 -8.19
CA PRO A 965 19.42 1.59 -8.92
C PRO A 965 17.95 1.78 -8.50
N GLY A 966 17.25 0.71 -8.13
CA GLY A 966 15.88 0.79 -7.61
C GLY A 966 15.79 1.44 -6.23
N ILE A 967 16.75 1.19 -5.34
CA ILE A 967 16.81 1.87 -4.03
C ILE A 967 17.08 3.35 -4.21
N LEU A 968 17.98 3.71 -5.13
CA LEU A 968 18.22 5.12 -5.46
C LEU A 968 16.96 5.76 -6.05
N TYR A 969 16.27 5.08 -6.96
CA TYR A 969 15.02 5.56 -7.53
C TYR A 969 13.95 5.83 -6.46
N ILE A 970 13.70 4.89 -5.55
CA ILE A 970 12.69 5.03 -4.47
C ILE A 970 12.97 6.26 -3.58
N ARG A 971 14.25 6.56 -3.32
CA ARG A 971 14.65 7.71 -2.51
C ARG A 971 14.55 9.05 -3.26
N VAL A 972 14.69 9.01 -4.58
CA VAL A 972 14.83 10.21 -5.41
C VAL A 972 13.52 10.63 -6.07
N TYR A 973 12.62 9.72 -6.43
CA TYR A 973 11.47 10.05 -7.27
C TYR A 973 10.58 11.15 -6.66
N ARG A 974 10.51 11.23 -5.33
CA ARG A 974 9.76 12.26 -4.57
C ARG A 974 10.31 13.68 -4.78
N SER A 975 11.58 13.81 -5.18
CA SER A 975 12.25 15.08 -5.48
C SER A 975 12.15 15.48 -6.95
N ILE A 976 11.62 14.60 -7.81
CA ILE A 976 11.38 14.88 -9.23
C ILE A 976 10.19 15.83 -9.30
N GLY A 977 10.45 17.08 -9.67
CA GLY A 977 9.39 18.05 -9.80
C GLY A 977 8.33 17.60 -10.82
N ASP A 978 8.72 17.40 -12.09
CA ASP A 978 7.76 17.09 -13.14
C ASP A 978 7.50 15.58 -13.20
N ILE A 979 6.56 15.09 -12.39
CA ILE A 979 6.22 13.66 -12.38
C ILE A 979 5.67 13.21 -13.76
N THR A 980 5.14 14.12 -14.60
CA THR A 980 4.73 13.76 -15.99
C THR A 980 5.92 13.38 -16.88
N LEU A 981 7.13 13.87 -16.57
CA LEU A 981 8.38 13.48 -17.22
C LEU A 981 8.61 11.98 -17.10
N LEU A 982 8.23 11.36 -15.97
CA LEU A 982 8.45 9.93 -15.73
C LEU A 982 7.75 9.07 -16.78
N ILE A 983 6.50 9.36 -17.14
CA ILE A 983 5.84 8.59 -18.22
C ILE A 983 6.55 8.83 -19.56
N LYS A 984 6.90 10.08 -19.85
CA LYS A 984 7.58 10.46 -21.10
C LYS A 984 8.91 9.75 -21.28
N GLU A 985 9.60 9.39 -20.19
CA GLU A 985 10.82 8.59 -20.22
C GLU A 985 10.57 7.07 -20.15
N ILE A 986 9.64 6.60 -19.29
CA ILE A 986 9.36 5.17 -19.09
C ILE A 986 8.82 4.51 -20.36
N VAL A 987 7.95 5.18 -21.14
CA VAL A 987 7.38 4.60 -22.37
C VAL A 987 8.47 4.34 -23.43
N PRO A 988 9.34 5.30 -23.81
CA PRO A 988 10.49 5.05 -24.68
C PRO A 988 11.44 3.98 -24.13
N ILE A 989 11.78 4.00 -22.83
CA ILE A 989 12.66 3.01 -22.22
C ILE A 989 12.06 1.60 -22.29
N LEU A 990 10.75 1.46 -22.08
CA LEU A 990 10.04 0.19 -22.27
C LEU A 990 10.14 -0.28 -23.73
N MET A 991 9.92 0.60 -24.71
CA MET A 991 10.00 0.26 -26.13
C MET A 991 11.43 -0.14 -26.57
N LEU A 992 12.45 0.52 -26.02
CA LEU A 992 13.86 0.16 -26.22
C LEU A 992 14.16 -1.21 -25.60
N SER A 993 13.75 -1.43 -24.36
CA SER A 993 13.94 -2.70 -23.65
C SER A 993 13.31 -3.88 -24.39
N VAL A 994 12.12 -3.70 -25.00
CA VAL A 994 11.48 -4.71 -25.84
C VAL A 994 12.30 -5.02 -27.10
N THR A 995 12.92 -4.00 -27.69
CA THR A 995 13.81 -4.15 -28.86
C THR A 995 15.07 -4.92 -28.48
N ASP A 996 15.66 -4.63 -27.32
CA ASP A 996 16.84 -5.32 -26.78
C ASP A 996 16.54 -6.78 -26.42
N ILE A 997 15.37 -7.07 -25.81
CA ILE A 997 14.91 -8.43 -25.54
C ILE A 997 14.77 -9.22 -26.85
N ALA A 998 14.10 -8.65 -27.85
CA ALA A 998 13.89 -9.32 -29.12
C ALA A 998 15.22 -9.60 -29.85
N SER A 999 16.14 -8.63 -29.90
CA SER A 999 17.45 -8.80 -30.55
C SER A 999 18.35 -9.81 -29.82
N SER A 1000 18.31 -9.86 -28.49
CA SER A 1000 19.07 -10.83 -27.69
C SER A 1000 18.59 -12.26 -27.86
N ASP A 1001 17.28 -12.49 -28.03
CA ASP A 1001 16.70 -13.83 -28.13
C ASP A 1001 16.66 -14.37 -29.58
N LEU A 1002 16.77 -13.48 -30.58
CA LEU A 1002 16.77 -13.83 -32.01
C LEU A 1002 18.17 -14.18 -32.56
N MET A 1003 19.26 -13.82 -31.86
CA MET A 1003 20.63 -14.03 -32.32
C MET A 1003 21.43 -14.91 -31.33
N PRO A 1004 21.78 -16.16 -31.66
CA PRO A 1004 22.81 -16.87 -30.92
C PRO A 1004 24.15 -16.18 -31.19
N LYS A 1005 24.72 -15.54 -30.16
CA LYS A 1005 26.07 -15.00 -30.21
C LYS A 1005 27.05 -16.15 -30.53
N GLY A 1006 27.60 -16.14 -31.74
CA GLY A 1006 28.71 -17.00 -32.17
C GLY A 1006 28.30 -18.29 -32.89
N VAL A 1007 28.85 -18.46 -34.09
CA VAL A 1007 28.75 -19.63 -34.99
C VAL A 1007 27.64 -19.55 -36.04
N VAL A 1008 28.03 -19.03 -37.20
CA VAL A 1008 27.39 -19.26 -38.51
C VAL A 1008 27.41 -20.77 -38.79
N ARG A 1009 26.39 -21.51 -38.36
CA ARG A 1009 26.11 -22.84 -38.90
C ARG A 1009 24.70 -22.86 -39.48
N LYS A 1010 24.66 -22.97 -40.82
CA LYS A 1010 23.44 -23.21 -41.61
C LYS A 1010 22.54 -24.24 -40.91
N PRO A 1011 21.22 -23.99 -40.77
CA PRO A 1011 20.32 -24.94 -40.12
C PRO A 1011 20.24 -26.22 -40.97
N LYS A 1012 20.72 -27.35 -40.42
CA LYS A 1012 20.47 -28.67 -41.00
C LYS A 1012 18.99 -29.00 -40.81
N LYS A 1013 18.27 -29.22 -41.91
CA LYS A 1013 16.90 -29.78 -41.91
C LYS A 1013 16.94 -31.18 -41.28
N THR A 1014 16.48 -31.32 -40.04
CA THR A 1014 16.20 -32.62 -39.42
C THR A 1014 14.74 -33.01 -39.71
N LYS A 1015 14.52 -34.27 -40.06
CA LYS A 1015 13.21 -34.85 -40.47
C LYS A 1015 12.21 -35.06 -39.32
N PHE A 1016 12.45 -34.51 -38.13
CA PHE A 1016 11.54 -34.62 -36.98
C PHE A 1016 11.26 -33.22 -36.41
N GLY A 1017 10.07 -32.70 -36.70
CA GLY A 1017 9.68 -31.30 -36.52
C GLY A 1017 9.46 -30.86 -35.07
N VAL A 1018 10.53 -30.55 -34.33
CA VAL A 1018 10.45 -29.81 -33.07
C VAL A 1018 10.88 -28.36 -33.30
N LYS A 1019 9.92 -27.44 -33.09
CA LYS A 1019 9.98 -25.99 -33.34
C LYS A 1019 10.98 -25.27 -32.43
N TYR A 1020 12.22 -25.11 -32.88
CA TYR A 1020 13.25 -24.31 -32.17
C TYR A 1020 12.85 -22.81 -32.00
N GLY A 1021 11.85 -22.31 -32.74
CA GLY A 1021 11.34 -20.93 -32.65
C GLY A 1021 10.20 -20.68 -31.65
N GLN A 1022 9.60 -21.72 -31.04
CA GLN A 1022 8.46 -21.54 -30.13
C GLN A 1022 8.90 -21.26 -28.68
N VAL A 1023 10.03 -21.83 -28.27
CA VAL A 1023 10.61 -21.67 -26.93
C VAL A 1023 11.25 -20.27 -26.76
N SER A 1024 11.77 -19.67 -27.83
CA SER A 1024 12.30 -18.29 -27.78
C SER A 1024 11.20 -17.26 -27.55
N LEU A 1025 10.07 -17.36 -28.26
CA LEU A 1025 8.98 -16.40 -28.15
C LEU A 1025 8.32 -16.39 -26.75
N ALA A 1026 8.11 -17.55 -26.14
CA ALA A 1026 7.55 -17.62 -24.78
C ALA A 1026 8.48 -16.96 -23.74
N ARG A 1027 9.80 -17.17 -23.88
CA ARG A 1027 10.83 -16.53 -23.04
C ARG A 1027 10.87 -15.01 -23.26
N SER A 1028 10.89 -14.56 -24.51
CA SER A 1028 10.85 -13.13 -24.83
C SER A 1028 9.58 -12.48 -24.28
N MET A 1029 8.42 -13.12 -24.43
CA MET A 1029 7.15 -12.62 -23.90
C MET A 1029 7.17 -12.53 -22.38
N ALA A 1030 7.73 -13.53 -21.67
CA ALA A 1030 7.91 -13.44 -20.22
C ALA A 1030 8.76 -12.22 -19.85
N ARG A 1031 9.91 -12.00 -20.50
CA ARG A 1031 10.77 -10.81 -20.24
C ARG A 1031 10.06 -9.49 -20.56
N VAL A 1032 9.25 -9.46 -21.62
CA VAL A 1032 8.42 -8.30 -21.98
C VAL A 1032 7.38 -8.01 -20.89
N LYS A 1033 6.71 -9.03 -20.33
CA LYS A 1033 5.80 -8.86 -19.19
C LYS A 1033 6.53 -8.29 -17.98
N HIS A 1034 7.75 -8.78 -17.67
CA HIS A 1034 8.57 -8.23 -16.58
C HIS A 1034 8.96 -6.77 -16.80
N ALA A 1035 9.31 -6.38 -18.02
CA ALA A 1035 9.59 -4.98 -18.36
C ALA A 1035 8.37 -4.08 -18.15
N ALA A 1036 7.20 -4.55 -18.63
CA ALA A 1036 5.93 -3.85 -18.43
C ALA A 1036 5.53 -3.76 -16.95
N LEU A 1037 5.77 -4.82 -16.18
CA LEU A 1037 5.53 -4.91 -14.74
C LEU A 1037 6.39 -3.92 -13.95
N LEU A 1038 7.69 -3.82 -14.26
CA LEU A 1038 8.57 -2.81 -13.70
C LEU A 1038 8.07 -1.41 -14.04
N GLY A 1039 7.82 -1.12 -15.32
CA GLY A 1039 7.32 0.19 -15.75
C GLY A 1039 6.04 0.59 -15.03
N ALA A 1040 5.08 -0.33 -14.91
CA ALA A 1040 3.82 -0.09 -14.21
C ALA A 1040 4.02 0.18 -12.72
N SER A 1041 4.96 -0.52 -12.09
CA SER A 1041 5.31 -0.31 -10.67
C SER A 1041 5.93 1.06 -10.44
N LEU A 1042 6.87 1.48 -11.30
CA LEU A 1042 7.55 2.78 -11.20
C LEU A 1042 6.55 3.94 -11.39
N VAL A 1043 5.64 3.83 -12.38
CA VAL A 1043 4.57 4.80 -12.61
C VAL A 1043 3.60 4.86 -11.44
N TRP A 1044 3.15 3.70 -10.95
CA TRP A 1044 2.24 3.61 -9.82
C TRP A 1044 2.84 4.24 -8.56
N ILE A 1045 4.04 3.81 -8.16
CA ILE A 1045 4.74 4.31 -6.97
C ILE A 1045 5.00 5.81 -7.05
N SER A 1046 5.31 6.35 -8.22
CA SER A 1046 5.72 7.75 -8.34
C SER A 1046 4.58 8.77 -8.37
N GLY A 1047 3.44 8.43 -8.97
CA GLY A 1047 2.37 9.41 -9.18
C GLY A 1047 0.95 8.89 -9.01
N GLY A 1048 0.80 7.65 -8.56
CA GLY A 1048 -0.47 7.06 -8.19
C GLY A 1048 -1.52 7.12 -9.30
N GLN A 1049 -2.79 7.32 -8.91
CA GLN A 1049 -3.92 7.28 -9.83
C GLN A 1049 -3.86 8.41 -10.86
N LYS A 1050 -3.46 9.62 -10.45
CA LYS A 1050 -3.43 10.80 -11.34
C LYS A 1050 -2.45 10.62 -12.50
N LEU A 1051 -1.26 10.07 -12.24
CA LEU A 1051 -0.28 9.81 -13.30
C LEU A 1051 -0.81 8.77 -14.31
N ILE A 1052 -1.54 7.77 -13.83
CA ILE A 1052 -2.17 6.75 -14.69
C ILE A 1052 -3.33 7.34 -15.51
N GLN A 1053 -4.09 8.27 -14.94
CA GLN A 1053 -5.08 9.04 -15.70
C GLN A 1053 -4.41 9.83 -16.83
N TYR A 1054 -3.30 10.51 -16.56
CA TYR A 1054 -2.52 11.23 -17.57
C TYR A 1054 -1.95 10.30 -18.65
N LEU A 1055 -1.47 9.11 -18.27
CA LEU A 1055 -1.02 8.07 -19.18
C LEU A 1055 -2.12 7.67 -20.18
N MET A 1056 -3.32 7.36 -19.67
CA MET A 1056 -4.43 6.85 -20.47
C MET A 1056 -5.18 7.94 -21.25
N ARG A 1057 -5.34 9.14 -20.67
CA ARG A 1057 -6.10 10.25 -21.28
C ARG A 1057 -5.29 11.03 -22.32
N GLU A 1058 -4.01 11.25 -22.07
CA GLU A 1058 -3.19 12.17 -22.88
C GLU A 1058 -1.96 11.50 -23.47
N THR A 1059 -1.14 10.84 -22.66
CA THR A 1059 0.20 10.42 -23.12
C THR A 1059 0.13 9.35 -24.20
N LEU A 1060 -0.64 8.28 -24.00
CA LEU A 1060 -0.72 7.21 -25.00
C LEU A 1060 -1.52 7.60 -26.24
N PRO A 1061 -2.69 8.26 -26.13
CA PRO A 1061 -3.37 8.78 -27.32
C PRO A 1061 -2.48 9.72 -28.14
N SER A 1062 -1.79 10.67 -27.51
CA SER A 1062 -0.88 11.58 -28.22
C SER A 1062 0.30 10.85 -28.84
N TRP A 1063 0.89 9.89 -28.12
CA TRP A 1063 1.97 9.05 -28.62
C TRP A 1063 1.54 8.28 -29.88
N PHE A 1064 0.43 7.53 -29.84
CA PHE A 1064 -0.07 6.78 -31.00
C PHE A 1064 -0.47 7.66 -32.19
N LEU A 1065 -0.94 8.89 -31.96
CA LEU A 1065 -1.26 9.84 -33.03
C LEU A 1065 -0.02 10.49 -33.65
N SER A 1066 1.02 10.76 -32.85
CA SER A 1066 2.31 11.31 -33.33
C SER A 1066 3.19 10.27 -34.02
N ALA A 1067 2.95 9.00 -33.73
CA ALA A 1067 3.68 7.81 -34.15
C ALA A 1067 3.50 7.44 -35.64
N THR A 1068 3.78 8.35 -36.57
CA THR A 1068 3.78 8.07 -38.02
C THR A 1068 5.01 7.27 -38.52
N MET A 1069 5.93 6.85 -37.63
CA MET A 1069 7.24 6.29 -37.99
C MET A 1069 7.53 4.83 -37.60
N PHE A 1070 6.54 4.03 -37.16
CA PHE A 1070 6.80 2.68 -36.63
C PHE A 1070 7.04 1.57 -37.66
N GLU A 1071 7.20 1.90 -38.94
CA GLU A 1071 7.53 0.96 -40.02
C GLU A 1071 8.73 1.46 -40.85
N GLN A 1072 9.92 1.47 -40.24
CA GLN A 1072 11.19 1.36 -40.97
C GLN A 1072 11.91 0.13 -40.41
N ASP A 1073 11.59 -1.05 -40.92
CA ASP A 1073 12.45 -2.26 -40.98
C ASP A 1073 11.65 -3.40 -41.63
N GLY A 1074 11.76 -3.53 -42.95
CA GLY A 1074 10.97 -4.44 -43.80
C GLY A 1074 11.36 -5.92 -43.73
N GLY A 1075 11.42 -6.51 -42.54
CA GLY A 1075 11.70 -7.95 -42.36
C GLY A 1075 10.77 -8.65 -41.36
N GLU A 1076 10.67 -9.98 -41.43
CA GLU A 1076 9.87 -10.81 -40.47
C GLU A 1076 10.23 -10.51 -39.00
N SER A 1077 11.50 -10.17 -38.73
CA SER A 1077 11.99 -9.74 -37.41
C SER A 1077 11.34 -8.43 -36.94
N GLY A 1078 11.11 -7.46 -37.84
CA GLY A 1078 10.50 -6.17 -37.51
C GLY A 1078 9.03 -6.30 -37.09
N VAL A 1079 8.29 -7.20 -37.76
CA VAL A 1079 6.89 -7.49 -37.42
C VAL A 1079 6.77 -8.12 -36.03
N MET A 1080 7.68 -9.03 -35.67
CA MET A 1080 7.69 -9.66 -34.34
C MET A 1080 8.02 -8.65 -33.23
N VAL A 1081 9.00 -7.77 -33.43
CA VAL A 1081 9.33 -6.69 -32.51
C VAL A 1081 8.14 -5.76 -32.32
N ALA A 1082 7.45 -5.38 -33.41
CA ALA A 1082 6.25 -4.55 -33.36
C ALA A 1082 5.12 -5.23 -32.55
N LYS A 1083 4.86 -6.53 -32.76
CA LYS A 1083 3.89 -7.30 -31.95
C LYS A 1083 4.26 -7.27 -30.47
N LEU A 1084 5.52 -7.53 -30.12
CA LEU A 1084 6.00 -7.50 -28.74
C LEU A 1084 5.87 -6.11 -28.10
N LYS A 1085 6.15 -5.04 -28.84
CA LYS A 1085 5.95 -3.65 -28.38
C LYS A 1085 4.50 -3.36 -28.05
N GLY A 1086 3.58 -3.79 -28.91
CA GLY A 1086 2.14 -3.63 -28.68
C GLY A 1086 1.67 -4.36 -27.41
N TYR A 1087 2.08 -5.62 -27.24
CA TYR A 1087 1.77 -6.36 -26.03
C TYR A 1087 2.41 -5.77 -24.77
N ALA A 1088 3.66 -5.28 -24.85
CA ALA A 1088 4.33 -4.61 -23.73
C ALA A 1088 3.52 -3.41 -23.24
N LEU A 1089 3.04 -2.56 -24.15
CA LEU A 1089 2.18 -1.42 -23.83
C LEU A 1089 0.85 -1.87 -23.21
N ALA A 1090 0.24 -2.92 -23.74
CA ALA A 1090 -1.02 -3.45 -23.21
C ALA A 1090 -0.86 -3.92 -21.76
N PHE A 1091 0.17 -4.71 -21.48
CA PHE A 1091 0.49 -5.15 -20.11
C PHE A 1091 0.81 -3.97 -19.20
N PHE A 1092 1.62 -3.02 -19.67
CA PHE A 1092 2.01 -1.83 -18.89
C PHE A 1092 0.80 -0.99 -18.49
N VAL A 1093 -0.10 -0.69 -19.42
CA VAL A 1093 -1.32 0.09 -19.15
C VAL A 1093 -2.27 -0.65 -18.22
N PHE A 1094 -2.51 -1.93 -18.51
CA PHE A 1094 -3.41 -2.74 -17.72
C PHE A 1094 -2.91 -2.89 -16.27
N LEU A 1095 -1.63 -3.23 -16.07
CA LEU A 1095 -1.02 -3.34 -14.75
C LEU A 1095 -1.03 -2.01 -14.00
N SER A 1096 -0.70 -0.90 -14.69
CA SER A 1096 -0.74 0.43 -14.07
C SER A 1096 -2.15 0.73 -13.56
N ALA A 1097 -3.17 0.58 -14.41
CA ALA A 1097 -4.57 0.78 -14.04
C ALA A 1097 -5.02 -0.18 -12.91
N ALA A 1098 -4.58 -1.43 -12.94
CA ALA A 1098 -4.97 -2.44 -11.96
C ALA A 1098 -4.31 -2.21 -10.58
N PHE A 1099 -3.10 -1.65 -10.53
CA PHE A 1099 -2.50 -1.19 -9.28
C PHE A 1099 -3.23 0.04 -8.71
N ALA A 1100 -3.71 0.94 -9.58
CA ALA A 1100 -4.41 2.15 -9.16
C ALA A 1100 -5.82 1.93 -8.61
N TRP A 1101 -6.62 1.11 -9.30
CA TRP A 1101 -8.05 0.97 -9.03
C TRP A 1101 -8.46 -0.43 -8.58
N GLY A 1102 -7.53 -1.38 -8.54
CA GLY A 1102 -7.83 -2.78 -8.27
C GLY A 1102 -8.63 -3.46 -9.38
N ILE A 1103 -8.76 -4.78 -9.26
CA ILE A 1103 -9.52 -5.61 -10.20
C ILE A 1103 -10.99 -5.72 -9.79
N ASP A 1104 -11.27 -5.63 -8.49
CA ASP A 1104 -12.62 -5.73 -7.95
C ASP A 1104 -13.34 -4.38 -7.88
N ASN A 1105 -14.63 -4.39 -7.54
CA ASN A 1105 -15.44 -3.18 -7.35
C ASN A 1105 -15.16 -2.43 -6.03
N SER A 1106 -14.06 -2.76 -5.34
CA SER A 1106 -13.77 -2.25 -4.00
C SER A 1106 -13.30 -0.79 -3.97
N TYR A 1107 -12.69 -0.27 -5.05
CA TYR A 1107 -12.09 1.06 -5.04
C TYR A 1107 -12.56 1.93 -6.21
N SER A 1108 -13.25 3.04 -5.89
CA SER A 1108 -13.54 4.16 -6.81
C SER A 1108 -14.09 3.77 -8.20
N PRO A 1109 -15.14 2.94 -8.30
CA PRO A 1109 -15.63 2.41 -9.59
C PRO A 1109 -16.00 3.53 -10.58
N LYS A 1110 -16.52 4.66 -10.09
CA LYS A 1110 -16.90 5.81 -10.93
C LYS A 1110 -15.72 6.43 -11.67
N GLN A 1111 -14.61 6.69 -10.98
CA GLN A 1111 -13.42 7.32 -11.60
C GLN A 1111 -12.73 6.35 -12.56
N ARG A 1112 -12.64 5.07 -12.18
CA ARG A 1112 -12.14 4.00 -13.05
C ARG A 1112 -12.96 3.92 -14.34
N ALA A 1113 -14.28 3.80 -14.23
CA ALA A 1113 -15.18 3.69 -15.37
C ALA A 1113 -15.05 4.88 -16.34
N GLU A 1114 -14.92 6.10 -15.81
CA GLU A 1114 -14.71 7.30 -16.61
C GLU A 1114 -13.39 7.24 -17.40
N VAL A 1115 -12.28 6.93 -16.73
CA VAL A 1115 -10.95 6.96 -17.35
C VAL A 1115 -10.76 5.80 -18.34
N VAL A 1116 -11.14 4.59 -17.94
CA VAL A 1116 -11.11 3.40 -18.80
C VAL A 1116 -12.06 3.61 -19.98
N GLY A 1117 -13.28 4.11 -19.74
CA GLY A 1117 -14.26 4.43 -20.79
C GLY A 1117 -13.75 5.46 -21.80
N LEU A 1118 -13.08 6.52 -21.36
CA LEU A 1118 -12.44 7.50 -22.25
C LEU A 1118 -11.34 6.87 -23.12
N HIS A 1119 -10.50 6.02 -22.53
CA HIS A 1119 -9.42 5.35 -23.27
C HIS A 1119 -9.99 4.34 -24.28
N LEU A 1120 -11.00 3.55 -23.89
CA LEU A 1120 -11.71 2.65 -24.79
C LEU A 1120 -12.45 3.39 -25.91
N LYS A 1121 -12.99 4.59 -25.63
CA LYS A 1121 -13.59 5.46 -26.65
C LYS A 1121 -12.56 5.89 -27.69
N PHE A 1122 -11.34 6.22 -27.26
CA PHE A 1122 -10.22 6.48 -28.17
C PHE A 1122 -9.92 5.24 -29.05
N LEU A 1123 -9.82 4.04 -28.46
CA LEU A 1123 -9.60 2.79 -29.20
C LEU A 1123 -10.72 2.50 -30.21
N ALA A 1124 -11.99 2.59 -29.79
CA ALA A 1124 -13.13 2.35 -30.68
C ALA A 1124 -13.17 3.38 -31.82
N SER A 1125 -12.85 4.64 -31.56
CA SER A 1125 -12.87 5.69 -32.58
C SER A 1125 -11.79 5.50 -33.66
N THR A 1126 -10.63 4.97 -33.26
CA THR A 1126 -9.49 4.73 -34.16
C THR A 1126 -9.63 3.42 -34.94
N LEU A 1127 -10.28 2.40 -34.37
CA LEU A 1127 -10.65 1.17 -35.09
C LEU A 1127 -11.75 1.39 -36.14
N ASN A 1128 -12.73 2.25 -35.85
CA ASN A 1128 -13.90 2.47 -36.71
C ASN A 1128 -13.67 3.47 -37.85
N ARG A 1129 -12.64 4.31 -37.75
CA ARG A 1129 -12.24 5.17 -38.87
C ARG A 1129 -11.49 4.30 -39.88
N ASN A 1130 -11.95 4.27 -41.13
CA ASN A 1130 -11.25 3.70 -42.30
C ASN A 1130 -9.89 4.38 -42.62
N GLY A 1131 -9.23 5.02 -41.65
CA GLY A 1131 -7.93 5.61 -41.80
C GLY A 1131 -6.89 4.52 -42.01
N ALA A 1132 -6.35 4.44 -43.24
CA ALA A 1132 -5.30 3.51 -43.65
C ALA A 1132 -4.04 3.51 -42.74
N MET A 1133 -3.89 4.51 -41.86
CA MET A 1133 -2.75 4.69 -40.97
C MET A 1133 -2.66 3.61 -39.87
N PHE A 1134 -3.74 3.33 -39.14
CA PHE A 1134 -3.70 2.38 -38.01
C PHE A 1134 -3.96 0.93 -38.43
N SER A 1135 -4.61 0.72 -39.59
CA SER A 1135 -4.88 -0.63 -40.09
C SER A 1135 -3.62 -1.38 -40.52
N ARG A 1136 -2.48 -0.70 -40.72
CA ARG A 1136 -1.18 -1.32 -41.03
C ARG A 1136 -0.27 -1.47 -39.81
N CYS A 1137 -0.38 -0.59 -38.82
CA CYS A 1137 0.49 -0.60 -37.63
C CYS A 1137 0.32 -1.87 -36.78
N THR A 1138 1.32 -2.75 -36.83
CA THR A 1138 1.32 -4.02 -36.08
C THR A 1138 1.37 -3.79 -34.56
N THR A 1139 2.12 -2.79 -34.10
CA THR A 1139 2.19 -2.40 -32.68
C THR A 1139 0.81 -1.99 -32.14
N TRP A 1140 0.07 -1.19 -32.90
CA TRP A 1140 -1.28 -0.77 -32.55
C TRP A 1140 -2.24 -1.96 -32.42
N LYS A 1141 -2.25 -2.85 -33.42
CA LYS A 1141 -3.11 -4.04 -33.39
C LYS A 1141 -2.83 -4.94 -32.18
N ALA A 1142 -1.55 -5.19 -31.89
CA ALA A 1142 -1.15 -5.98 -30.73
C ALA A 1142 -1.48 -5.29 -29.39
N TYR A 1143 -1.40 -3.96 -29.33
CA TYR A 1143 -1.83 -3.18 -28.16
C TYR A 1143 -3.33 -3.34 -27.88
N VAL A 1144 -4.17 -3.11 -28.90
CA VAL A 1144 -5.63 -3.22 -28.77
C VAL A 1144 -6.05 -4.64 -28.39
N SER A 1145 -5.57 -5.65 -29.13
CA SER A 1145 -5.88 -7.06 -28.87
C SER A 1145 -5.38 -7.47 -27.48
N GLY A 1146 -4.16 -7.06 -27.10
CA GLY A 1146 -3.57 -7.34 -25.79
C GLY A 1146 -4.36 -6.73 -24.64
N LEU A 1147 -4.72 -5.44 -24.72
CA LEU A 1147 -5.41 -4.74 -23.64
C LEU A 1147 -6.82 -5.28 -23.43
N VAL A 1148 -7.59 -5.47 -24.52
CA VAL A 1148 -8.94 -6.03 -24.42
C VAL A 1148 -8.89 -7.48 -23.93
N SER A 1149 -7.92 -8.28 -24.36
CA SER A 1149 -7.71 -9.64 -23.85
C SER A 1149 -7.44 -9.67 -22.35
N LEU A 1150 -6.65 -8.72 -21.84
CA LEU A 1150 -6.38 -8.60 -20.40
C LEU A 1150 -7.63 -8.18 -19.63
N MET A 1151 -8.40 -7.21 -20.13
CA MET A 1151 -9.65 -6.80 -19.49
C MET A 1151 -10.67 -7.95 -19.44
N VAL A 1152 -10.89 -8.63 -20.56
CA VAL A 1152 -11.83 -9.76 -20.66
C VAL A 1152 -11.41 -10.93 -19.79
N GLY A 1153 -10.10 -11.22 -19.73
CA GLY A 1153 -9.58 -12.37 -19.02
C GLY A 1153 -9.32 -12.14 -17.52
N GLN A 1154 -8.88 -10.95 -17.13
CA GLN A 1154 -8.36 -10.65 -15.79
C GLN A 1154 -9.20 -9.64 -15.01
N ALA A 1155 -9.98 -8.77 -15.68
CA ALA A 1155 -10.80 -7.74 -15.02
C ALA A 1155 -12.19 -7.60 -15.67
N PRO A 1156 -13.01 -8.68 -15.66
CA PRO A 1156 -14.32 -8.67 -16.31
C PRO A 1156 -15.30 -7.62 -15.73
N SER A 1157 -15.11 -7.24 -14.46
CA SER A 1157 -15.83 -6.13 -13.81
C SER A 1157 -15.68 -4.81 -14.57
N TRP A 1158 -14.49 -4.50 -15.08
CA TRP A 1158 -14.23 -3.26 -15.82
C TRP A 1158 -14.99 -3.21 -17.13
N VAL A 1159 -15.21 -4.37 -17.76
CA VAL A 1159 -15.97 -4.45 -19.02
C VAL A 1159 -17.45 -4.11 -18.76
N ARG A 1160 -18.01 -4.57 -17.64
CA ARG A 1160 -19.41 -4.28 -17.25
C ARG A 1160 -19.69 -2.82 -16.90
N GLU A 1161 -18.64 -2.06 -16.55
CA GLU A 1161 -18.74 -0.63 -16.22
C GLU A 1161 -18.77 0.26 -17.47
N VAL A 1162 -18.42 -0.29 -18.63
CA VAL A 1162 -18.29 0.45 -19.89
C VAL A 1162 -19.64 0.51 -20.59
N ASP A 1163 -19.91 1.66 -21.22
CA ASP A 1163 -21.10 1.89 -22.03
C ASP A 1163 -21.30 0.81 -23.12
N ALA A 1164 -22.53 0.32 -23.25
CA ALA A 1164 -22.86 -0.80 -24.13
C ALA A 1164 -22.62 -0.49 -25.62
N ASP A 1165 -22.89 0.75 -26.08
CA ASP A 1165 -22.65 1.14 -27.46
C ASP A 1165 -21.15 1.19 -27.76
N LEU A 1166 -20.36 1.61 -26.78
CA LEU A 1166 -18.90 1.59 -26.89
C LEU A 1166 -18.37 0.16 -27.03
N LEU A 1167 -18.87 -0.79 -26.24
CA LEU A 1167 -18.49 -2.21 -26.33
C LEU A 1167 -18.86 -2.84 -27.69
N LYS A 1168 -20.06 -2.55 -28.22
CA LYS A 1168 -20.49 -2.98 -29.57
C LYS A 1168 -19.52 -2.46 -30.65
N ARG A 1169 -19.17 -1.18 -30.58
CA ARG A 1169 -18.22 -0.54 -31.50
C ARG A 1169 -16.81 -1.12 -31.42
N LEU A 1170 -16.33 -1.45 -30.22
CA LEU A 1170 -15.04 -2.14 -30.02
C LEU A 1170 -15.07 -3.56 -30.58
N SER A 1171 -16.12 -4.33 -30.29
CA SER A 1171 -16.29 -5.69 -30.81
C SER A 1171 -16.33 -5.74 -32.34
N TRP A 1172 -17.03 -4.78 -32.96
CA TRP A 1172 -17.02 -4.64 -34.41
C TRP A 1172 -15.61 -4.32 -34.94
N GLY A 1173 -14.89 -3.38 -34.32
CA GLY A 1173 -13.51 -3.04 -34.69
C GLY A 1173 -12.53 -4.22 -34.55
N LEU A 1174 -12.67 -5.03 -33.49
CA LEU A 1174 -11.88 -6.25 -33.30
C LEU A 1174 -12.21 -7.31 -34.35
N SER A 1175 -13.47 -7.43 -34.75
CA SER A 1175 -13.88 -8.33 -35.84
C SER A 1175 -13.26 -7.93 -37.18
N GLN A 1176 -13.09 -6.63 -37.45
CA GLN A 1176 -12.36 -6.13 -38.63
C GLN A 1176 -10.86 -6.44 -38.58
N MET A 1177 -10.31 -6.75 -37.39
CA MET A 1177 -8.92 -7.16 -37.19
C MET A 1177 -8.72 -8.69 -37.20
N ASP A 1178 -9.74 -9.47 -37.55
CA ASP A 1178 -9.75 -10.95 -37.45
C ASP A 1178 -9.66 -11.48 -36.00
N GLU A 1179 -9.93 -10.63 -35.00
CA GLU A 1179 -9.97 -10.98 -33.58
C GLU A 1179 -11.39 -11.38 -33.13
N HIS A 1180 -12.02 -12.19 -33.96
CA HIS A 1180 -13.39 -12.66 -33.87
C HIS A 1180 -13.74 -13.30 -32.51
N LYS A 1181 -12.85 -14.13 -31.96
CA LYS A 1181 -13.08 -14.78 -30.66
C LYS A 1181 -13.06 -13.78 -29.51
N LEU A 1182 -12.12 -12.84 -29.55
CA LEU A 1182 -12.00 -11.80 -28.51
C LEU A 1182 -13.18 -10.83 -28.57
N ALA A 1183 -13.58 -10.43 -29.78
CA ALA A 1183 -14.75 -9.62 -30.04
C ALA A 1183 -16.03 -10.23 -29.46
N LEU A 1184 -16.22 -11.54 -29.63
CA LEU A 1184 -17.35 -12.26 -29.04
C LEU A 1184 -17.25 -12.34 -27.52
N ARG A 1185 -16.08 -12.70 -26.97
CA ARG A 1185 -15.90 -12.75 -25.51
C ARG A 1185 -16.14 -11.40 -24.83
N LEU A 1186 -15.75 -10.30 -25.46
CA LEU A 1186 -16.03 -8.94 -24.98
C LEU A 1186 -17.53 -8.69 -24.82
N LEU A 1187 -18.35 -9.14 -25.77
CA LEU A 1187 -19.81 -8.99 -25.72
C LEU A 1187 -20.45 -9.98 -24.74
N GLU A 1188 -19.94 -11.22 -24.64
CA GLU A 1188 -20.49 -12.25 -23.72
C GLU A 1188 -20.50 -11.79 -22.25
N ILE A 1189 -19.50 -11.01 -21.82
CA ILE A 1189 -19.34 -10.55 -20.41
C ILE A 1189 -19.79 -9.10 -20.16
N GLY A 1190 -20.13 -8.35 -21.20
CA GLY A 1190 -20.34 -6.90 -21.13
C GLY A 1190 -21.67 -6.45 -20.52
N GLY A 1191 -22.50 -7.37 -20.04
CA GLY A 1191 -23.80 -7.07 -19.43
C GLY A 1191 -24.97 -7.20 -20.40
N ILE A 1192 -26.18 -7.04 -19.87
CA ILE A 1192 -27.46 -7.22 -20.59
C ILE A 1192 -27.54 -6.33 -21.85
N GLY A 1193 -27.01 -5.10 -21.80
CA GLY A 1193 -27.07 -4.14 -22.92
C GLY A 1193 -26.31 -4.54 -24.19
N VAL A 1194 -25.41 -5.53 -24.12
CA VAL A 1194 -24.67 -6.07 -25.28
C VAL A 1194 -25.00 -7.53 -25.59
N MET A 1195 -25.83 -8.17 -24.77
CA MET A 1195 -26.21 -9.57 -24.89
C MET A 1195 -26.83 -9.88 -26.26
N GLY A 1196 -27.64 -8.97 -26.81
CA GLY A 1196 -28.22 -9.13 -28.14
C GLY A 1196 -27.17 -9.16 -29.25
N ALA A 1197 -26.18 -8.26 -29.20
CA ALA A 1197 -25.07 -8.26 -30.15
C ALA A 1197 -24.21 -9.52 -30.02
N ALA A 1198 -24.02 -10.05 -28.81
CA ALA A 1198 -23.34 -11.34 -28.59
C ALA A 1198 -24.10 -12.47 -29.28
N ALA A 1199 -25.42 -12.57 -29.09
CA ALA A 1199 -26.26 -13.59 -29.70
C ALA A 1199 -26.22 -13.54 -31.23
N GLU A 1200 -26.36 -12.35 -31.83
CA GLU A 1200 -26.27 -12.14 -33.27
C GLU A 1200 -24.90 -12.58 -33.82
N MET A 1201 -23.83 -12.32 -33.07
CA MET A 1201 -22.48 -12.74 -33.45
C MET A 1201 -22.27 -14.26 -33.36
N ILE A 1202 -22.86 -14.93 -32.35
CA ILE A 1202 -22.85 -16.40 -32.26
C ILE A 1202 -23.56 -17.00 -33.49
N ILE A 1203 -24.72 -16.45 -33.90
CA ILE A 1203 -25.45 -16.90 -35.10
C ILE A 1203 -24.60 -16.69 -36.36
N GLY A 1204 -23.96 -15.53 -36.47
CA GLY A 1204 -23.10 -15.20 -37.60
C GLY A 1204 -21.90 -16.13 -37.76
N PHE A 1205 -21.34 -16.67 -36.66
CA PHE A 1205 -20.23 -17.62 -36.73
C PHE A 1205 -20.65 -18.98 -37.25
N GLU A 1206 -21.83 -19.49 -36.84
CA GLU A 1206 -22.32 -20.78 -37.32
C GLU A 1206 -22.73 -20.77 -38.79
N HIS A 1207 -23.13 -19.60 -39.33
CA HIS A 1207 -23.37 -19.47 -40.78
C HIS A 1207 -22.09 -19.37 -41.62
N ARG A 1208 -20.92 -19.12 -41.01
CA ARG A 1208 -19.62 -19.06 -41.71
C ARG A 1208 -18.77 -20.32 -41.52
N SER A 1209 -19.09 -21.16 -40.53
CA SER A 1209 -18.42 -22.43 -40.26
C SER A 1209 -19.13 -23.58 -40.93
#